data_AF-A0A498LQX9-F1
#
_entry.id   AF-A0A498LQX9-F1
#
_cell.length_a   1.000
_cell.length_b   1.000
_cell.length_c   1.000
_cell.angle_alpha   90.00
_cell.angle_beta   90.00
_cell.angle_gamma   90.00
#
_symmetry.space_group_name_H-M   'P 1'
#
loop_
_entity.id
_entity.type
_entity.pdbx_description
1 polymer ?
#
loop_
_entity_poly.entity_id
_entity_poly.type
_entity_poly.pdbx_seq_one_letter_code
_entity_poly.pdbx_strand_id
1 'polypeptide(L)'
;MDASLCVLCQYLFSPANIVGLIAFVLVFYVLQQYERRQRYANIPPGPKPWPIVGNFGGFLVPSFILRRRKEFAKSSNPLSPQAGLMEMSKLYGNIFSIFVGPQLMVVLHGYETVRDAMLNYPEVFSDRPHIPLVTIITKRKGIVFAPYGPLWKTNRKFCHSTLRSFGFGKLSLEPCIHEGLTVIKTELQSLIEKAEPSGIDLTPLISSAVSNVISSMSLGQRFHHQDQEFRTMLNLMSHGLEISVNTSILLVNVFPWLYYLPCGVFKELRRAEIDITAFLKKIIAKHRATLDPENPRDFIDMYLVEMLAKQKGDNSEESLFSEDDLFYIIGDLFIAGTDTTTNSMLWSILYMSLYPDVQEKVQQEIDAVVGSERVPSLTDKGSLPYTEATIMEVLRMTVVVPLSIPHMASETTEFRGYTIPKGTVIIPNLWSVHRDPTVWENPDDFNPGRFLDEQGKLLRKDCFIPFGIGRRVCMGEQLAKMELFLMFTSLMQAFTFRLPEALRAAIKHVTVIGGGLMGAGIAQVAASTGHSVVLVDTSEDILKKSAKGIEASLKRVAKKKFAEKPEDGEAFVQKVLKNISTSTDAASIVKGTDLVVEAIVENLKVKQDLFGALDKVAPEHTIFASNTSSLPIADIASSTARLDRFGGLHFFNPVPMMKLVEVIKAPGTSQQTFDALLEFSKALGKHPVSCKDTPGFIVNRLLVPYMLEAVRLHERGHGSKEDIDVAMKLGAGYPMGPFELLDYVGLDTSKFIIDGWHEKDPDNPLFAPSPLLNKLVAEGKLGKKTGEGFYKHK
;
A
#
# COMPACT_ATOMS: atom_id res chain seq x y z
N MET A 1 16.39 -53.84 -15.42
CA MET A 1 15.31 -53.39 -14.52
C MET A 1 14.23 -52.61 -15.29
N ASP A 2 14.09 -52.80 -16.62
CA ASP A 2 13.26 -51.93 -17.47
C ASP A 2 12.00 -52.57 -18.08
N ALA A 3 11.92 -53.90 -18.15
CA ALA A 3 10.74 -54.56 -18.73
C ALA A 3 9.52 -54.52 -17.78
N SER A 4 9.74 -54.65 -16.47
CA SER A 4 8.68 -54.69 -15.46
C SER A 4 7.98 -53.34 -15.26
N LEU A 5 8.71 -52.23 -15.39
CA LEU A 5 8.16 -50.87 -15.32
C LEU A 5 7.32 -50.53 -16.56
N CYS A 6 7.72 -51.02 -17.74
CA CYS A 6 7.00 -50.77 -18.99
C CYS A 6 5.65 -51.49 -19.04
N VAL A 7 5.59 -52.73 -18.55
CA VAL A 7 4.35 -53.51 -18.40
C VAL A 7 3.42 -52.89 -17.36
N LEU A 8 3.97 -52.39 -16.23
CA LEU A 8 3.18 -51.69 -15.22
C LEU A 8 2.56 -50.40 -15.78
N CYS A 9 3.30 -49.63 -16.57
CA CYS A 9 2.80 -48.43 -17.25
C CYS A 9 1.71 -48.77 -18.29
N GLN A 10 1.88 -49.82 -19.11
CA GLN A 10 0.86 -50.24 -20.07
C GLN A 10 -0.44 -50.70 -19.37
N TYR A 11 -0.33 -51.36 -18.22
CA TYR A 11 -1.50 -51.71 -17.40
C TYR A 11 -2.15 -50.47 -16.79
N LEU A 12 -1.37 -49.58 -16.16
CA LEU A 12 -1.87 -48.36 -15.49
C LEU A 12 -2.53 -47.37 -16.46
N PHE A 13 -2.04 -47.24 -17.70
CA PHE A 13 -2.58 -46.34 -18.72
C PHE A 13 -3.51 -47.03 -19.74
N SER A 14 -4.00 -48.24 -19.44
CA SER A 14 -5.01 -48.87 -20.30
C SER A 14 -6.29 -48.02 -20.34
N PRO A 15 -7.02 -47.95 -21.48
CA PRO A 15 -8.26 -47.17 -21.59
C PRO A 15 -9.29 -47.51 -20.51
N ALA A 16 -9.37 -48.78 -20.11
CA ALA A 16 -10.25 -49.24 -19.04
C ALA A 16 -9.88 -48.66 -17.66
N ASN A 17 -8.59 -48.60 -17.34
CA ASN A 17 -8.12 -48.01 -16.09
C ASN A 17 -8.23 -46.49 -16.07
N ILE A 18 -8.04 -45.82 -17.22
CA ILE A 18 -8.28 -44.38 -17.35
C ILE A 18 -9.77 -44.07 -17.15
N VAL A 19 -10.68 -44.83 -17.78
CA VAL A 19 -12.13 -44.67 -17.59
C VAL A 19 -12.53 -44.96 -16.13
N GLY A 20 -11.98 -46.03 -15.53
CA GLY A 20 -12.21 -46.36 -14.12
C GLY A 20 -11.72 -45.26 -13.17
N LEU A 21 -10.56 -44.66 -13.44
CA LEU A 21 -10.02 -43.54 -12.68
C LEU A 21 -10.90 -42.29 -12.83
N ILE A 22 -11.33 -41.95 -14.04
CA ILE A 22 -12.22 -40.81 -14.30
C ILE A 22 -13.56 -41.00 -13.59
N ALA A 23 -14.15 -42.20 -13.67
CA ALA A 23 -15.40 -42.53 -12.98
C ALA A 23 -15.24 -42.46 -11.45
N PHE A 24 -14.14 -42.99 -10.92
CA PHE A 24 -13.82 -42.90 -9.49
C PHE A 24 -13.67 -41.44 -9.04
N VAL A 25 -12.94 -40.61 -9.79
CA VAL A 25 -12.75 -39.18 -9.48
C VAL A 25 -14.08 -38.42 -9.57
N LEU A 26 -14.93 -38.73 -10.54
CA LEU A 26 -16.27 -38.13 -10.66
C LEU A 26 -17.18 -38.52 -9.49
N VAL A 27 -17.24 -39.81 -9.13
CA VAL A 27 -18.04 -40.28 -7.98
C VAL A 27 -17.50 -39.69 -6.68
N PHE A 28 -16.18 -39.70 -6.49
CA PHE A 28 -15.53 -39.08 -5.34
C PHE A 28 -15.84 -37.58 -5.27
N TYR A 29 -15.79 -36.87 -6.40
CA TYR A 29 -16.16 -35.45 -6.48
C TYR A 29 -17.63 -35.22 -6.12
N VAL A 30 -18.55 -36.04 -6.64
CA VAL A 30 -19.98 -35.92 -6.33
C VAL A 30 -20.26 -36.19 -4.85
N LEU A 31 -19.65 -37.24 -4.27
CA LEU A 31 -19.75 -37.53 -2.84
C LEU A 31 -19.18 -36.39 -1.99
N GLN A 32 -18.03 -35.84 -2.38
CA GLN A 32 -17.43 -34.69 -1.71
C GLN A 32 -18.33 -33.45 -1.80
N GLN A 33 -18.97 -33.20 -2.94
CA GLN A 33 -19.92 -32.10 -3.09
C GLN A 33 -21.19 -32.31 -2.24
N TYR A 34 -21.68 -33.55 -2.15
CA TYR A 34 -22.84 -33.90 -1.33
C TYR A 34 -22.54 -33.70 0.17
N GLU A 35 -21.43 -34.26 0.65
CA GLU A 35 -20.98 -34.09 2.04
C GLU A 35 -20.73 -32.61 2.36
N ARG A 36 -20.10 -31.88 1.44
CA ARG A 36 -19.86 -30.44 1.57
C ARG A 36 -21.15 -29.64 1.66
N ARG A 37 -22.19 -29.99 0.89
CA ARG A 37 -23.51 -29.34 0.95
C ARG A 37 -24.19 -29.58 2.30
N GLN A 38 -24.09 -30.79 2.84
CA GLN A 38 -24.66 -31.08 4.16
C GLN A 38 -23.90 -30.39 5.28
N ARG A 39 -22.56 -30.47 5.27
CA ARG A 39 -21.69 -29.89 6.30
C ARG A 39 -21.74 -28.36 6.35
N TYR A 40 -22.01 -27.72 5.22
CA TYR A 40 -22.07 -26.26 5.10
C TYR A 40 -23.48 -25.77 4.75
N ALA A 41 -24.51 -26.46 5.21
CA ALA A 41 -25.87 -25.94 5.18
C ALA A 41 -25.95 -24.68 6.06
N ASN A 42 -26.57 -23.61 5.54
CA ASN A 42 -26.78 -22.34 6.26
C ASN A 42 -25.51 -21.62 6.78
N ILE A 43 -24.34 -21.84 6.19
CA ILE A 43 -23.15 -21.03 6.51
C ILE A 43 -23.31 -19.58 5.99
N PRO A 44 -22.54 -18.61 6.52
CA PRO A 44 -22.56 -17.25 6.00
C PRO A 44 -22.31 -17.19 4.49
N PRO A 45 -22.97 -16.26 3.76
CA PRO A 45 -22.83 -16.14 2.31
C PRO A 45 -21.39 -15.79 1.92
N GLY A 46 -20.99 -16.10 0.70
CA GLY A 46 -19.64 -15.83 0.24
C GLY A 46 -19.40 -16.20 -1.22
N PRO A 47 -18.26 -15.82 -1.80
CA PRO A 47 -17.93 -16.17 -3.17
C PRO A 47 -17.80 -17.69 -3.34
N LYS A 48 -18.29 -18.20 -4.48
CA LYS A 48 -18.20 -19.63 -4.79
C LYS A 48 -16.73 -20.08 -4.88
N PRO A 49 -16.31 -21.08 -4.06
CA PRO A 49 -14.92 -21.53 -4.05
C PRO A 49 -14.62 -22.42 -5.26
N TRP A 50 -13.37 -22.36 -5.74
CA TRP A 50 -12.86 -23.33 -6.72
C TRP A 50 -12.61 -24.69 -6.05
N PRO A 51 -12.65 -25.79 -6.81
CA PRO A 51 -12.22 -27.09 -6.32
C PRO A 51 -10.78 -27.03 -5.80
N ILE A 52 -10.52 -27.70 -4.67
CA ILE A 52 -9.20 -27.87 -4.02
C ILE A 52 -8.60 -26.60 -3.42
N VAL A 53 -8.55 -25.49 -4.17
CA VAL A 53 -7.81 -24.25 -3.79
C VAL A 53 -8.69 -23.16 -3.18
N GLY A 54 -10.01 -23.36 -3.14
CA GLY A 54 -10.94 -22.42 -2.52
C GLY A 54 -11.08 -21.12 -3.31
N ASN A 55 -11.22 -20.00 -2.63
CA ASN A 55 -11.34 -18.67 -3.24
C ASN A 55 -10.00 -18.09 -3.69
N PHE A 56 -8.89 -18.77 -3.42
CA PHE A 56 -7.53 -18.34 -3.79
C PHE A 56 -7.08 -18.89 -5.15
N GLY A 57 -7.92 -19.67 -5.85
CA GLY A 57 -7.58 -20.26 -7.15
C GLY A 57 -7.21 -19.23 -8.24
N GLY A 58 -7.74 -18.01 -8.17
CA GLY A 58 -7.36 -16.93 -9.09
C GLY A 58 -5.90 -16.48 -8.96
N PHE A 59 -5.24 -16.72 -7.83
CA PHE A 59 -3.82 -16.39 -7.63
C PHE A 59 -2.87 -17.45 -8.21
N LEU A 60 -3.35 -18.69 -8.32
CA LEU A 60 -2.57 -19.84 -8.82
C LEU A 60 -2.66 -20.02 -10.33
N VAL A 61 -3.61 -19.37 -10.97
CA VAL A 61 -3.81 -19.45 -12.42
C VAL A 61 -2.98 -18.36 -13.08
N PRO A 62 -2.09 -18.69 -14.04
CA PRO A 62 -1.33 -17.70 -14.77
C PRO A 62 -2.23 -16.63 -15.42
N SER A 63 -1.78 -15.38 -15.40
CA SER A 63 -2.53 -14.21 -15.87
C SER A 63 -3.06 -14.33 -17.32
N PHE A 64 -2.42 -15.14 -18.17
CA PHE A 64 -2.86 -15.40 -19.53
C PHE A 64 -4.13 -16.27 -19.63
N ILE A 65 -4.40 -17.14 -18.65
CA ILE A 65 -5.59 -18.01 -18.60
C ILE A 65 -6.80 -17.27 -18.02
N LEU A 66 -6.58 -16.33 -17.10
CA LEU A 66 -7.62 -15.53 -16.42
C LEU A 66 -8.26 -14.43 -17.28
N ARG A 67 -7.96 -14.37 -18.59
CA ARG A 67 -8.43 -13.33 -19.53
C ARG A 67 -9.95 -13.11 -19.53
N ARG A 68 -10.76 -14.07 -19.05
CA ARG A 68 -12.22 -13.99 -18.95
C ARG A 68 -12.80 -13.57 -17.58
N ARG A 69 -12.02 -13.48 -16.49
CA ARG A 69 -12.49 -12.99 -15.17
C ARG A 69 -11.83 -11.67 -14.80
N LYS A 70 -12.02 -10.67 -15.65
CA LYS A 70 -11.46 -9.32 -15.54
C LYS A 70 -12.35 -8.32 -14.76
N GLU A 71 -13.26 -8.80 -13.91
CA GLU A 71 -14.13 -7.93 -13.12
C GLU A 71 -13.57 -7.63 -11.73
N PHE A 72 -12.89 -8.57 -11.07
CA PHE A 72 -12.27 -8.33 -9.76
C PHE A 72 -10.88 -7.67 -9.83
N ALA A 73 -10.25 -7.64 -11.01
CA ALA A 73 -8.88 -7.13 -11.22
C ALA A 73 -8.83 -5.73 -11.87
N LYS A 74 -9.91 -4.94 -11.79
CA LYS A 74 -10.01 -3.59 -12.40
C LYS A 74 -9.41 -2.47 -11.55
N SER A 75 -8.95 -2.75 -10.33
CA SER A 75 -8.13 -1.80 -9.56
C SER A 75 -6.68 -1.88 -10.05
N SER A 76 -6.16 -0.76 -10.55
CA SER A 76 -4.77 -0.61 -11.02
C SER A 76 -3.72 -0.61 -9.91
N ASN A 77 -4.11 -0.87 -8.66
CA ASN A 77 -3.24 -1.26 -7.55
C ASN A 77 -3.73 -2.61 -7.00
N PRO A 78 -2.85 -3.56 -6.65
CA PRO A 78 -3.27 -4.72 -5.86
C PRO A 78 -3.92 -4.18 -4.57
N LEU A 79 -5.25 -4.31 -4.47
CA LEU A 79 -5.97 -3.92 -3.26
C LEU A 79 -5.36 -4.69 -2.09
N SER A 80 -5.03 -4.00 -1.00
CA SER A 80 -4.58 -4.67 0.21
C SER A 80 -5.64 -5.68 0.68
N PRO A 81 -5.28 -6.81 1.32
CA PRO A 81 -6.23 -7.85 1.71
C PRO A 81 -7.46 -7.30 2.47
N GLN A 82 -7.23 -6.35 3.39
CA GLN A 82 -8.28 -5.68 4.15
C GLN A 82 -9.23 -4.85 3.27
N ALA A 83 -8.72 -4.15 2.25
CA ALA A 83 -9.56 -3.41 1.30
C ALA A 83 -10.41 -4.35 0.43
N GLY A 84 -9.83 -5.49 0.01
CA GLY A 84 -10.59 -6.55 -0.67
C GLY A 84 -11.74 -7.08 0.19
N LEU A 85 -11.50 -7.30 1.49
CA LEU A 85 -12.55 -7.74 2.43
C LEU A 85 -13.62 -6.66 2.68
N MET A 86 -13.29 -5.36 2.60
CA MET A 86 -14.29 -4.27 2.62
C MET A 86 -15.21 -4.30 1.41
N GLU A 87 -14.68 -4.58 0.21
CA GLU A 87 -15.54 -4.72 -0.99
C GLU A 87 -16.42 -5.97 -0.91
N MET A 88 -15.91 -7.05 -0.31
CA MET A 88 -16.71 -8.25 -0.11
C MET A 88 -17.85 -8.06 0.91
N SER A 89 -17.62 -7.28 1.98
CA SER A 89 -18.70 -7.02 2.96
C SER A 89 -19.85 -6.23 2.35
N LYS A 90 -19.59 -5.35 1.37
CA LYS A 90 -20.65 -4.65 0.62
C LYS A 90 -21.55 -5.61 -0.16
N LEU A 91 -21.02 -6.76 -0.61
CA LEU A 91 -21.75 -7.75 -1.40
C LEU A 91 -22.45 -8.82 -0.54
N TYR A 92 -21.78 -9.29 0.52
CA TYR A 92 -22.22 -10.43 1.31
C TYR A 92 -22.69 -10.06 2.72
N GLY A 93 -22.57 -8.78 3.12
CA GLY A 93 -22.92 -8.27 4.43
C GLY A 93 -21.81 -8.39 5.45
N ASN A 94 -22.15 -8.13 6.72
CA ASN A 94 -21.18 -8.03 7.82
C ASN A 94 -20.61 -9.37 8.30
N ILE A 95 -21.19 -10.48 7.89
CA ILE A 95 -20.68 -11.83 8.14
C ILE A 95 -20.68 -12.56 6.80
N PHE A 96 -19.50 -12.97 6.35
CA PHE A 96 -19.37 -13.70 5.10
C PHE A 96 -18.28 -14.76 5.18
N SER A 97 -18.37 -15.76 4.30
CA SER A 97 -17.44 -16.88 4.26
C SER A 97 -16.47 -16.78 3.08
N ILE A 98 -15.26 -17.27 3.30
CA ILE A 98 -14.25 -17.54 2.27
C ILE A 98 -13.60 -18.89 2.55
N PHE A 99 -13.13 -19.55 1.51
CA PHE A 99 -12.41 -20.82 1.61
C PHE A 99 -10.96 -20.65 1.20
N VAL A 100 -10.04 -21.11 2.04
CA VAL A 100 -8.63 -21.28 1.72
C VAL A 100 -8.37 -22.77 1.59
N GLY A 101 -8.24 -23.24 0.35
CA GLY A 101 -8.28 -24.66 0.07
C GLY A 101 -9.58 -25.31 0.60
N PRO A 102 -9.49 -26.37 1.44
CA PRO A 102 -10.66 -26.97 2.09
C PRO A 102 -11.14 -26.23 3.35
N GLN A 103 -10.33 -25.31 3.90
CA GLN A 103 -10.60 -24.65 5.17
C GLN A 103 -11.64 -23.53 5.00
N LEU A 104 -12.76 -23.62 5.74
CA LEU A 104 -13.74 -22.55 5.87
C LEU A 104 -13.21 -21.47 6.80
N MET A 105 -13.28 -20.22 6.34
CA MET A 105 -13.03 -19.02 7.12
C MET A 105 -14.26 -18.11 7.08
N VAL A 106 -14.63 -17.54 8.21
CA VAL A 106 -15.72 -16.57 8.35
C VAL A 106 -15.13 -15.24 8.78
N VAL A 107 -15.42 -14.20 8.02
CA VAL A 107 -14.96 -12.84 8.28
C VAL A 107 -16.06 -12.08 9.02
N LEU A 108 -15.69 -11.47 10.14
CA LEU A 108 -16.58 -10.63 10.94
C LEU A 108 -16.24 -9.17 10.68
N HIS A 109 -17.23 -8.41 10.22
CA HIS A 109 -17.09 -7.04 9.76
C HIS A 109 -17.96 -6.08 10.58
N GLY A 110 -17.44 -4.87 10.84
CA GLY A 110 -18.10 -3.84 11.65
C GLY A 110 -18.04 -4.13 13.15
N TYR A 111 -18.21 -3.07 13.95
CA TYR A 111 -18.01 -3.12 15.40
C TYR A 111 -18.96 -4.09 16.10
N GLU A 112 -20.25 -4.00 15.81
CA GLU A 112 -21.30 -4.80 16.46
C GLU A 112 -21.07 -6.30 16.30
N THR A 113 -20.74 -6.75 15.10
CA THR A 113 -20.50 -8.16 14.78
C THR A 113 -19.28 -8.71 15.52
N VAL A 114 -18.18 -7.95 15.53
CA VAL A 114 -16.94 -8.33 16.21
C VAL A 114 -17.14 -8.35 17.73
N ARG A 115 -17.78 -7.30 18.28
CA ARG A 115 -18.07 -7.20 19.72
C ARG A 115 -18.91 -8.39 20.18
N ASP A 116 -19.99 -8.68 19.48
CA ASP A 116 -20.93 -9.75 19.82
C ASP A 116 -20.22 -11.12 19.82
N ALA A 117 -19.47 -11.44 18.77
CA ALA A 117 -18.70 -12.68 18.72
C ALA A 117 -17.66 -12.79 19.86
N MET A 118 -16.87 -11.75 20.08
CA MET A 118 -15.74 -11.82 21.01
C MET A 118 -16.13 -11.70 22.49
N LEU A 119 -17.27 -11.05 22.80
CA LEU A 119 -17.73 -10.84 24.17
C LEU A 119 -18.89 -11.77 24.59
N ASN A 120 -19.84 -12.04 23.69
CA ASN A 120 -21.02 -12.86 24.03
C ASN A 120 -20.80 -14.35 23.74
N TYR A 121 -19.85 -14.69 22.85
CA TYR A 121 -19.46 -16.08 22.56
C TYR A 121 -17.97 -16.37 22.88
N PRO A 122 -17.47 -15.97 24.07
CA PRO A 122 -16.04 -15.99 24.35
C PRO A 122 -15.48 -17.41 24.44
N GLU A 123 -16.23 -18.40 24.93
CA GLU A 123 -15.74 -19.79 25.01
C GLU A 123 -15.77 -20.51 23.65
N VAL A 124 -16.60 -20.03 22.71
CA VAL A 124 -16.72 -20.61 21.36
C VAL A 124 -15.65 -20.06 20.43
N PHE A 125 -15.45 -18.73 20.40
CA PHE A 125 -14.60 -18.08 19.41
C PHE A 125 -13.19 -17.72 19.92
N SER A 126 -12.76 -18.15 21.10
CA SER A 126 -11.41 -17.84 21.63
C SER A 126 -10.33 -18.85 21.26
N ASP A 127 -10.67 -19.94 20.58
CA ASP A 127 -9.69 -20.97 20.20
C ASP A 127 -8.83 -20.54 18.99
N ARG A 128 -7.75 -21.27 18.72
CA ARG A 128 -6.80 -20.99 17.63
C ARG A 128 -6.81 -22.09 16.58
N PRO A 129 -6.91 -21.75 15.28
CA PRO A 129 -7.03 -22.73 14.22
C PRO A 129 -5.72 -23.48 13.96
N HIS A 130 -5.83 -24.68 13.40
CA HIS A 130 -4.68 -25.42 12.88
C HIS A 130 -4.35 -24.93 11.45
N ILE A 131 -3.57 -23.86 11.36
CA ILE A 131 -3.05 -23.32 10.09
C ILE A 131 -1.68 -23.96 9.81
N PRO A 132 -1.48 -24.71 8.71
CA PRO A 132 -0.27 -25.50 8.51
C PRO A 132 1.05 -24.73 8.67
N LEU A 133 1.17 -23.54 8.07
CA LEU A 133 2.37 -22.71 8.19
C LEU A 133 2.66 -22.34 9.65
N VAL A 134 1.62 -21.86 10.35
CA VAL A 134 1.72 -21.48 11.77
C VAL A 134 2.08 -22.68 12.63
N THR A 135 1.48 -23.85 12.39
CA THR A 135 1.79 -25.08 13.12
C THR A 135 3.24 -25.53 12.90
N ILE A 136 3.76 -25.40 11.67
CA ILE A 136 5.15 -25.78 11.37
C ILE A 136 6.12 -24.95 12.22
N ILE A 137 5.95 -23.63 12.23
CA ILE A 137 6.84 -22.66 12.88
C ILE A 137 6.68 -22.66 14.41
N THR A 138 5.44 -22.62 14.90
CA THR A 138 5.15 -22.36 16.32
C THR A 138 4.83 -23.62 17.12
N LYS A 139 4.61 -24.74 16.44
CA LYS A 139 4.04 -25.99 17.01
C LYS A 139 2.72 -25.76 17.77
N ARG A 140 2.06 -24.62 17.57
CA ARG A 140 0.89 -24.16 18.35
C ARG A 140 1.16 -24.17 19.87
N LYS A 141 2.40 -23.88 20.26
CA LYS A 141 2.82 -23.61 21.64
C LYS A 141 2.89 -22.10 21.89
N GLY A 142 3.26 -21.68 23.09
CA GLY A 142 3.32 -20.26 23.47
C GLY A 142 1.99 -19.70 23.97
N ILE A 143 1.73 -18.42 23.70
CA ILE A 143 0.53 -17.68 24.11
C ILE A 143 -0.33 -17.28 22.91
N VAL A 144 0.29 -16.90 21.80
CA VAL A 144 -0.37 -16.25 20.67
C VAL A 144 -1.19 -17.27 19.87
N PHE A 145 -0.56 -18.37 19.46
CA PHE A 145 -1.16 -19.42 18.61
C PHE A 145 -1.57 -20.69 19.36
N ALA A 146 -1.32 -20.74 20.67
CA ALA A 146 -1.72 -21.88 21.49
C ALA A 146 -3.25 -22.05 21.56
N PRO A 147 -3.76 -23.29 21.48
CA PRO A 147 -5.18 -23.59 21.63
C PRO A 147 -5.74 -23.05 22.95
N TYR A 148 -7.02 -22.70 22.95
CA TYR A 148 -7.67 -22.24 24.16
C TYR A 148 -7.93 -23.44 25.10
N GLY A 149 -7.44 -23.36 26.33
CA GLY A 149 -7.57 -24.43 27.31
C GLY A 149 -6.85 -24.12 28.63
N PRO A 150 -6.83 -25.06 29.59
CA PRO A 150 -6.20 -24.87 30.89
C PRO A 150 -4.74 -24.44 30.80
N LEU A 151 -3.93 -25.09 29.94
CA LEU A 151 -2.53 -24.74 29.72
C LEU A 151 -2.34 -23.28 29.29
N TRP A 152 -3.09 -22.84 28.28
CA TRP A 152 -3.03 -21.46 27.81
C TRP A 152 -3.49 -20.45 28.88
N LYS A 153 -4.55 -20.77 29.64
CA LYS A 153 -5.03 -19.90 30.73
C LYS A 153 -3.95 -19.74 31.81
N THR A 154 -3.31 -20.83 32.19
CA THR A 154 -2.22 -20.85 33.17
C THR A 154 -0.99 -20.08 32.67
N ASN A 155 -0.51 -20.37 31.46
CA ASN A 155 0.65 -19.68 30.88
C ASN A 155 0.39 -18.19 30.69
N ARG A 156 -0.80 -17.80 30.20
CA ARG A 156 -1.17 -16.38 30.07
C ARG A 156 -1.24 -15.67 31.41
N LYS A 157 -1.84 -16.30 32.43
CA LYS A 157 -1.93 -15.73 33.78
C LYS A 157 -0.54 -15.55 34.38
N PHE A 158 0.33 -16.55 34.24
CA PHE A 158 1.73 -16.48 34.66
C PHE A 158 2.45 -15.33 33.94
N CYS A 159 2.41 -15.30 32.60
CA CYS A 159 3.05 -14.26 31.79
C CYS A 159 2.66 -12.85 32.25
N HIS A 160 1.36 -12.60 32.36
CA HIS A 160 0.85 -11.31 32.75
C HIS A 160 1.21 -10.93 34.20
N SER A 161 1.18 -11.89 35.13
CA SER A 161 1.54 -11.66 36.54
C SER A 161 3.03 -11.31 36.69
N THR A 162 3.90 -12.11 36.05
CA THR A 162 5.36 -11.95 36.09
C THR A 162 5.80 -10.66 35.41
N LEU A 163 5.23 -10.32 34.25
CA LEU A 163 5.55 -9.03 33.63
C LEU A 163 5.14 -7.85 34.54
N ARG A 164 3.99 -7.91 35.21
CA ARG A 164 3.58 -6.86 36.18
C ARG A 164 4.48 -6.73 37.39
N SER A 165 5.24 -7.77 37.79
CA SER A 165 6.25 -7.63 38.85
C SER A 165 7.48 -6.84 38.36
N PHE A 166 7.81 -6.93 37.08
CA PHE A 166 8.87 -6.13 36.44
C PHE A 166 8.45 -4.71 36.01
N GLY A 167 7.32 -4.22 36.50
CA GLY A 167 6.86 -2.86 36.20
C GLY A 167 6.00 -2.71 34.94
N PHE A 168 5.55 -3.81 34.33
CA PHE A 168 4.65 -3.76 33.16
C PHE A 168 3.41 -2.90 33.44
N GLY A 169 3.30 -1.77 32.73
CA GLY A 169 2.23 -0.79 32.90
C GLY A 169 2.29 0.02 34.21
N LYS A 170 3.46 0.09 34.89
CA LYS A 170 3.67 0.85 36.13
C LYS A 170 4.79 1.89 35.92
N LEU A 171 4.77 2.93 36.76
CA LEU A 171 5.79 4.00 36.77
C LEU A 171 7.23 3.48 36.94
N SER A 172 7.42 2.33 37.58
CA SER A 172 8.75 1.73 37.78
C SER A 172 9.47 1.35 36.49
N LEU A 173 8.76 1.25 35.35
CA LEU A 173 9.37 0.97 34.05
C LEU A 173 9.73 2.25 33.25
N GLU A 174 9.28 3.43 33.67
CA GLU A 174 9.60 4.70 33.00
C GLU A 174 11.11 4.90 32.79
N PRO A 175 11.99 4.65 33.79
CA PRO A 175 13.43 4.85 33.60
C PRO A 175 14.01 4.01 32.46
N CYS A 176 13.53 2.77 32.30
CA CYS A 176 13.98 1.86 31.23
C CYS A 176 13.63 2.39 29.83
N ILE A 177 12.45 3.02 29.70
CA ILE A 177 11.98 3.65 28.45
C ILE A 177 12.76 4.95 28.21
N HIS A 178 12.95 5.77 29.24
CA HIS A 178 13.72 7.02 29.13
C HIS A 178 15.18 6.78 28.74
N GLU A 179 15.82 5.72 29.25
CA GLU A 179 17.16 5.34 28.83
C GLU A 179 17.22 5.06 27.32
N GLY A 180 16.24 4.35 26.76
CA GLY A 180 16.14 4.11 25.31
C GLY A 180 15.91 5.41 24.53
N LEU A 181 15.11 6.32 25.07
CA LEU A 181 14.86 7.64 24.47
C LEU A 181 16.09 8.55 24.46
N THR A 182 16.91 8.50 25.50
CA THR A 182 18.18 9.24 25.53
C THR A 182 19.08 8.79 24.39
N VAL A 183 19.20 7.48 24.16
CA VAL A 183 19.96 6.93 23.03
C VAL A 183 19.40 7.41 21.68
N ILE A 184 18.08 7.37 21.50
CA ILE A 184 17.45 7.90 20.27
C ILE A 184 17.78 9.38 20.09
N LYS A 185 17.60 10.21 21.12
CA LYS A 185 17.84 11.66 21.04
C LYS A 185 19.29 11.96 20.65
N THR A 186 20.27 11.33 21.31
CA THR A 186 21.68 11.54 21.02
C THR A 186 22.05 11.09 19.60
N GLU A 187 21.58 9.92 19.17
CA GLU A 187 21.91 9.40 17.83
C GLU A 187 21.23 10.23 16.73
N LEU A 188 19.98 10.65 16.93
CA LEU A 188 19.31 11.55 15.98
C LEU A 188 20.01 12.89 15.86
N GLN A 189 20.47 13.47 16.97
CA GLN A 189 21.28 14.70 16.92
C GLN A 189 22.55 14.49 16.10
N SER A 190 23.27 13.39 16.31
CA SER A 190 24.47 13.07 15.52
C SER A 190 24.17 12.85 14.03
N LEU A 191 23.04 12.21 13.71
CA LEU A 191 22.63 11.99 12.33
C LEU A 191 22.20 13.29 11.65
N ILE A 192 21.51 14.19 12.36
CA ILE A 192 21.12 15.52 11.86
C ILE A 192 22.36 16.35 11.50
N GLU A 193 23.41 16.32 12.33
CA GLU A 193 24.68 17.01 12.04
C GLU A 193 25.39 16.49 10.78
N LYS A 194 25.17 15.21 10.43
CA LYS A 194 25.78 14.53 9.28
C LYS A 194 24.84 14.44 8.07
N ALA A 195 23.60 14.93 8.18
CA ALA A 195 22.52 14.54 7.27
C ALA A 195 22.70 15.11 5.86
N GLU A 196 22.46 14.25 4.86
CA GLU A 196 22.23 14.63 3.47
C GLU A 196 20.76 15.06 3.25
N PRO A 197 20.44 15.76 2.14
CA PRO A 197 19.07 16.20 1.83
C PRO A 197 18.03 15.09 1.66
N SER A 198 18.45 13.81 1.64
CA SER A 198 17.63 12.63 1.37
C SER A 198 16.76 12.17 2.56
N GLY A 199 16.97 12.73 3.76
CA GLY A 199 16.24 12.36 4.98
C GLY A 199 16.90 11.23 5.77
N ILE A 200 16.33 10.89 6.93
CA ILE A 200 16.85 9.88 7.87
C ILE A 200 15.81 8.77 8.05
N ASP A 201 16.22 7.51 7.85
CA ASP A 201 15.38 6.35 8.21
C ASP A 201 15.45 6.09 9.72
N LEU A 202 14.30 6.21 10.38
CA LEU A 202 14.17 6.05 11.83
C LEU A 202 13.93 4.60 12.26
N THR A 203 13.65 3.70 11.31
CA THR A 203 13.28 2.30 11.60
C THR A 203 14.27 1.58 12.51
N PRO A 204 15.60 1.62 12.27
CA PRO A 204 16.56 0.91 13.11
C PRO A 204 16.63 1.45 14.54
N LEU A 205 16.47 2.77 14.73
CA LEU A 205 16.57 3.43 16.03
C LEU A 205 15.34 3.15 16.89
N ILE A 206 14.15 3.34 16.31
CA ILE A 206 12.88 3.08 16.99
C ILE A 206 12.78 1.59 17.33
N SER A 207 13.08 0.70 16.37
CA SER A 207 13.02 -0.75 16.58
C SER A 207 13.96 -1.20 17.69
N SER A 208 15.19 -0.67 17.74
CA SER A 208 16.14 -1.00 18.81
C SER A 208 15.68 -0.52 20.18
N ALA A 209 15.15 0.70 20.29
CA ALA A 209 14.71 1.26 21.57
C ALA A 209 13.53 0.48 22.15
N VAL A 210 12.51 0.22 21.33
CA VAL A 210 11.33 -0.58 21.69
C VAL A 210 11.76 -1.99 22.09
N SER A 211 12.59 -2.64 21.28
CA SER A 211 13.03 -4.01 21.55
C SER A 211 13.81 -4.12 22.86
N ASN A 212 14.56 -3.09 23.24
CA ASN A 212 15.30 -3.08 24.49
C ASN A 212 14.42 -2.99 25.73
N VAL A 213 13.22 -2.39 25.63
CA VAL A 213 12.24 -2.38 26.72
C VAL A 213 11.81 -3.82 27.02
N ILE A 214 11.27 -4.53 26.03
CA ILE A 214 10.85 -5.93 26.24
C ILE A 214 12.03 -6.87 26.51
N SER A 215 13.21 -6.64 25.91
CA SER A 215 14.42 -7.43 26.14
C SER A 215 14.89 -7.35 27.59
N SER A 216 14.87 -6.16 28.20
CA SER A 216 15.27 -5.97 29.60
C SER A 216 14.41 -6.80 30.57
N MET A 217 13.13 -6.94 30.28
CA MET A 217 12.17 -7.67 31.12
C MET A 217 12.15 -9.18 30.83
N SER A 218 12.29 -9.55 29.56
CA SER A 218 12.13 -10.94 29.11
C SER A 218 13.45 -11.71 29.01
N LEU A 219 14.55 -11.04 28.71
CA LEU A 219 15.87 -11.65 28.44
C LEU A 219 16.97 -11.18 29.43
N GLY A 220 16.64 -10.29 30.37
CA GLY A 220 17.57 -9.79 31.39
C GLY A 220 18.71 -8.92 30.86
N GLN A 221 18.67 -8.50 29.59
CA GLN A 221 19.76 -7.74 28.96
C GLN A 221 19.23 -6.71 27.96
N ARG A 222 19.97 -5.60 27.81
CA ARG A 222 19.79 -4.59 26.76
C ARG A 222 20.88 -4.78 25.72
N PHE A 223 20.55 -4.56 24.46
CA PHE A 223 21.48 -4.63 23.34
C PHE A 223 21.85 -3.22 22.89
N HIS A 224 23.12 -3.03 22.55
CA HIS A 224 23.54 -1.75 21.98
C HIS A 224 22.87 -1.56 20.61
N HIS A 225 22.43 -0.34 20.30
CA HIS A 225 21.70 -0.08 19.05
C HIS A 225 22.54 -0.33 17.78
N GLN A 226 23.87 -0.44 17.90
CA GLN A 226 24.79 -0.80 16.81
C GLN A 226 25.22 -2.28 16.85
N ASP A 227 24.68 -3.09 17.77
CA ASP A 227 24.97 -4.52 17.83
C ASP A 227 24.46 -5.20 16.55
N GLN A 228 25.41 -5.78 15.80
CA GLN A 228 25.12 -6.37 14.50
C GLN A 228 24.35 -7.70 14.61
N GLU A 229 24.60 -8.49 15.66
CA GLU A 229 23.84 -9.74 15.90
C GLU A 229 22.39 -9.37 16.20
N PHE A 230 22.16 -8.36 17.05
CA PHE A 230 20.83 -7.89 17.42
C PHE A 230 20.08 -7.23 16.25
N ARG A 231 20.73 -6.35 15.48
CA ARG A 231 20.10 -5.74 14.28
C ARG A 231 19.72 -6.79 13.25
N THR A 232 20.62 -7.73 12.98
CA THR A 232 20.32 -8.86 12.09
C THR A 232 19.12 -9.63 12.61
N MET A 233 19.04 -9.80 13.93
CA MET A 233 17.93 -10.46 14.56
C MET A 233 16.60 -9.73 14.27
N LEU A 234 16.51 -8.44 14.63
CA LEU A 234 15.31 -7.63 14.42
C LEU A 234 14.85 -7.63 12.96
N ASN A 235 15.80 -7.53 12.02
CA ASN A 235 15.52 -7.61 10.59
C ASN A 235 14.95 -8.97 10.18
N LEU A 236 15.50 -10.07 10.68
CA LEU A 236 14.99 -11.42 10.41
C LEU A 236 13.57 -11.63 10.95
N MET A 237 13.25 -11.04 12.12
CA MET A 237 11.88 -11.09 12.67
C MET A 237 10.88 -10.33 11.80
N SER A 238 11.19 -9.07 11.47
CA SER A 238 10.31 -8.24 10.64
C SER A 238 10.13 -8.84 9.24
N HIS A 239 11.23 -9.25 8.60
CA HIS A 239 11.19 -9.93 7.29
C HIS A 239 10.45 -11.26 7.35
N GLY A 240 10.61 -12.04 8.42
CA GLY A 240 9.89 -13.31 8.61
C GLY A 240 8.37 -13.11 8.69
N LEU A 241 7.89 -12.05 9.34
CA LEU A 241 6.48 -11.69 9.38
C LEU A 241 5.97 -11.25 8.00
N GLU A 242 6.75 -10.44 7.27
CA GLU A 242 6.41 -10.02 5.91
C GLU A 242 6.32 -11.21 4.94
N ILE A 243 7.30 -12.12 4.98
CA ILE A 243 7.29 -13.34 4.17
C ILE A 243 6.09 -14.23 4.52
N SER A 244 5.68 -14.29 5.78
CA SER A 244 4.56 -15.13 6.22
C SER A 244 3.22 -14.74 5.59
N VAL A 245 3.07 -13.49 5.13
CA VAL A 245 1.89 -13.00 4.41
C VAL A 245 2.08 -12.94 2.89
N ASN A 246 3.24 -13.36 2.37
CA ASN A 246 3.51 -13.44 0.94
C ASN A 246 2.59 -14.47 0.26
N THR A 247 2.07 -14.14 -0.92
CA THR A 247 1.16 -14.99 -1.71
C THR A 247 1.70 -16.41 -1.93
N SER A 248 3.00 -16.56 -2.19
CA SER A 248 3.62 -17.87 -2.42
C SER A 248 3.70 -18.70 -1.14
N ILE A 249 3.92 -18.05 0.01
CA ILE A 249 3.99 -18.70 1.32
C ILE A 249 2.60 -19.08 1.83
N LEU A 250 1.56 -18.32 1.50
CA LEU A 250 0.18 -18.70 1.80
C LEU A 250 -0.21 -20.05 1.19
N LEU A 251 0.45 -20.47 0.09
CA LEU A 251 0.24 -21.81 -0.49
C LEU A 251 0.72 -22.94 0.40
N VAL A 252 1.61 -22.70 1.37
CA VAL A 252 1.97 -23.70 2.40
C VAL A 252 0.74 -24.14 3.19
N ASN A 253 -0.25 -23.25 3.36
CA ASN A 253 -1.49 -23.60 4.05
C ASN A 253 -2.38 -24.54 3.23
N VAL A 254 -2.15 -24.66 1.92
CA VAL A 254 -2.84 -25.61 1.03
C VAL A 254 -1.97 -26.85 0.79
N PHE A 255 -0.67 -26.64 0.58
CA PHE A 255 0.35 -27.65 0.27
C PHE A 255 1.53 -27.53 1.25
N PRO A 256 1.46 -28.14 2.43
CA PRO A 256 2.46 -27.94 3.49
C PRO A 256 3.90 -28.31 3.10
N TRP A 257 4.08 -29.25 2.15
CA TRP A 257 5.40 -29.65 1.68
C TRP A 257 6.17 -28.52 0.97
N LEU A 258 5.49 -27.48 0.47
CA LEU A 258 6.13 -26.31 -0.13
C LEU A 258 7.06 -25.60 0.86
N TYR A 259 6.76 -25.67 2.16
CA TYR A 259 7.62 -25.11 3.21
C TYR A 259 9.05 -25.63 3.14
N TYR A 260 9.29 -26.85 2.63
CA TYR A 260 10.62 -27.47 2.58
C TYR A 260 11.39 -27.21 1.27
N LEU A 261 10.84 -26.43 0.34
CA LEU A 261 11.50 -26.14 -0.94
C LEU A 261 12.82 -25.37 -0.75
N PRO A 262 13.95 -25.78 -1.36
CA PRO A 262 15.27 -25.19 -1.13
C PRO A 262 15.51 -23.86 -1.87
N CYS A 263 14.46 -23.15 -2.31
CA CYS A 263 14.57 -21.96 -3.14
C CYS A 263 13.63 -20.82 -2.70
N GLY A 264 13.99 -19.60 -3.11
CA GLY A 264 13.19 -18.37 -2.93
C GLY A 264 12.75 -18.12 -1.49
N VAL A 265 11.55 -17.52 -1.36
CA VAL A 265 10.93 -17.13 -0.10
C VAL A 265 10.75 -18.30 0.89
N PHE A 266 10.63 -19.54 0.41
CA PHE A 266 10.53 -20.72 1.28
C PHE A 266 11.84 -20.97 2.03
N LYS A 267 12.99 -20.87 1.34
CA LYS A 267 14.31 -21.01 1.97
C LYS A 267 14.57 -19.87 2.95
N GLU A 268 14.23 -18.64 2.57
CA GLU A 268 14.41 -17.45 3.41
C GLU A 268 13.63 -17.55 4.72
N LEU A 269 12.35 -17.95 4.67
CA LEU A 269 11.52 -18.14 5.85
C LEU A 269 12.10 -19.21 6.80
N ARG A 270 12.50 -20.37 6.25
CA ARG A 270 13.14 -21.42 7.05
C ARG A 270 14.44 -20.95 7.69
N ARG A 271 15.22 -20.14 6.97
CA ARG A 271 16.48 -19.61 7.49
C ARG A 271 16.24 -18.65 8.64
N ALA A 272 15.28 -17.73 8.50
CA ALA A 272 14.87 -16.84 9.57
C ALA A 272 14.41 -17.63 10.81
N GLU A 273 13.56 -18.65 10.64
CA GLU A 273 13.12 -19.51 11.76
C GLU A 273 14.28 -20.19 12.49
N ILE A 274 15.24 -20.77 11.75
CA ILE A 274 16.42 -21.44 12.33
C ILE A 274 17.28 -20.46 13.11
N ASP A 275 17.56 -19.28 12.53
CA ASP A 275 18.45 -18.29 13.13
C ASP A 275 17.80 -17.63 14.37
N ILE A 276 16.50 -17.31 14.33
CA ILE A 276 15.71 -16.88 15.51
C ILE A 276 15.78 -17.96 16.60
N THR A 277 15.56 -19.22 16.23
CA THR A 277 15.55 -20.34 17.17
C THR A 277 16.90 -20.50 17.87
N ALA A 278 18.00 -20.43 17.10
CA ALA A 278 19.35 -20.54 17.64
C ALA A 278 19.65 -19.40 18.62
N PHE A 279 19.25 -18.17 18.28
CA PHE A 279 19.44 -16.99 19.13
C PHE A 279 18.72 -17.12 20.48
N LEU A 280 17.42 -17.43 20.47
CA LEU A 280 16.64 -17.54 21.71
C LEU A 280 17.08 -18.73 22.58
N LYS A 281 17.40 -19.88 21.98
CA LYS A 281 17.90 -21.04 22.72
C LYS A 281 19.27 -20.77 23.37
N LYS A 282 20.16 -20.03 22.71
CA LYS A 282 21.43 -19.59 23.29
C LYS A 282 21.20 -18.74 24.55
N ILE A 283 20.21 -17.86 24.53
CA ILE A 283 19.85 -17.02 25.69
C ILE A 283 19.25 -17.87 26.82
N ILE A 284 18.29 -18.75 26.53
CA ILE A 284 17.67 -19.63 27.54
C ILE A 284 18.73 -20.53 28.19
N ALA A 285 19.64 -21.10 27.41
CA ALA A 285 20.74 -21.92 27.93
C ALA A 285 21.66 -21.14 28.88
N LYS A 286 21.96 -19.88 28.58
CA LYS A 286 22.75 -18.99 29.45
C LYS A 286 22.03 -18.72 30.78
N HIS A 287 20.72 -18.48 30.75
CA HIS A 287 19.93 -18.29 31.97
C HIS A 287 19.93 -19.54 32.83
N ARG A 288 19.68 -20.71 32.22
CA ARG A 288 19.73 -22.01 32.90
C ARG A 288 21.08 -22.26 33.59
N ALA A 289 22.19 -21.91 32.93
CA ALA A 289 23.53 -22.10 33.49
C ALA A 289 23.87 -21.12 34.63
N THR A 290 23.17 -19.98 34.72
CA THR A 290 23.45 -18.91 35.69
C THR A 290 22.27 -18.66 36.64
N LEU A 291 21.31 -19.58 36.69
CA LEU A 291 20.10 -19.43 37.48
C LEU A 291 20.41 -19.47 38.98
N ASP A 292 20.07 -18.40 39.67
CA ASP A 292 19.96 -18.36 41.12
C ASP A 292 18.47 -18.38 41.51
N PRO A 293 17.93 -19.52 42.01
CA PRO A 293 16.51 -19.63 42.34
C PRO A 293 16.00 -18.64 43.39
N GLU A 294 16.89 -18.11 44.25
CA GLU A 294 16.54 -17.14 45.28
C GLU A 294 16.50 -15.70 44.73
N ASN A 295 17.22 -15.43 43.64
CA ASN A 295 17.34 -14.10 43.02
C ASN A 295 17.07 -14.13 41.50
N PRO A 296 15.87 -14.52 41.06
CA PRO A 296 15.49 -14.50 39.65
C PRO A 296 15.56 -13.09 39.04
N ARG A 297 16.29 -12.93 37.93
CA ARG A 297 16.61 -11.62 37.34
C ARG A 297 15.52 -11.07 36.43
N ASP A 298 14.85 -11.95 35.69
CA ASP A 298 13.95 -11.61 34.59
C ASP A 298 12.87 -12.69 34.39
N PHE A 299 12.09 -12.56 33.33
CA PHE A 299 11.03 -13.51 33.00
C PHE A 299 11.52 -14.95 32.83
N ILE A 300 12.68 -15.17 32.19
CA ILE A 300 13.20 -16.52 31.94
C ILE A 300 13.50 -17.19 33.27
N ASP A 301 14.24 -16.51 34.15
CA ASP A 301 14.56 -17.06 35.47
C ASP A 301 13.30 -17.37 36.28
N MET A 302 12.33 -16.45 36.31
CA MET A 302 11.05 -16.67 37.00
C MET A 302 10.29 -17.89 36.48
N TYR A 303 10.27 -18.10 35.16
CA TYR A 303 9.63 -19.26 34.56
C TYR A 303 10.38 -20.55 34.91
N LEU A 304 11.72 -20.54 34.88
CA LEU A 304 12.54 -21.68 35.26
C LEU A 304 12.34 -22.06 36.73
N VAL A 305 12.25 -21.08 37.64
CA VAL A 305 11.95 -21.30 39.06
C VAL A 305 10.57 -21.91 39.25
N GLU A 306 9.53 -21.37 38.61
CA GLU A 306 8.17 -21.91 38.67
C GLU A 306 8.10 -23.36 38.14
N MET A 307 8.82 -23.64 37.05
CA MET A 307 8.94 -24.97 36.47
C MET A 307 9.60 -25.95 37.46
N LEU A 308 10.70 -25.54 38.11
CA LEU A 308 11.39 -26.36 39.11
C LEU A 308 10.56 -26.59 40.37
N ALA A 309 9.78 -25.58 40.81
CA ALA A 309 8.90 -25.69 41.96
C ALA A 309 7.79 -26.72 41.73
N LYS A 310 7.17 -26.71 40.55
CA LYS A 310 6.08 -27.66 40.20
C LYS A 310 6.56 -29.08 39.95
N GLN A 311 7.81 -29.26 39.52
CA GLN A 311 8.42 -30.59 39.39
C GLN A 311 8.71 -31.27 40.74
N LYS A 312 8.79 -30.52 41.85
CA LYS A 312 9.06 -31.04 43.20
C LYS A 312 7.80 -31.41 43.99
N GLY A 313 6.59 -31.04 43.54
CA GLY A 313 5.32 -31.36 44.20
C GLY A 313 4.77 -32.73 43.81
N ASP A 314 4.18 -33.46 44.76
CA ASP A 314 3.75 -34.87 44.64
C ASP A 314 2.55 -35.13 43.67
N ASN A 315 2.05 -34.10 42.98
CA ASN A 315 1.03 -34.23 41.93
C ASN A 315 1.70 -34.29 40.56
N SER A 316 2.22 -35.47 40.22
CA SER A 316 2.97 -35.76 38.98
C SER A 316 2.12 -35.81 37.69
N GLU A 317 0.80 -35.59 37.76
CA GLU A 317 -0.09 -35.67 36.57
C GLU A 317 -0.22 -34.37 35.75
N GLU A 318 0.27 -33.20 36.19
CA GLU A 318 0.18 -31.96 35.38
C GLU A 318 1.36 -30.96 35.59
N SER A 319 2.59 -31.31 35.19
CA SER A 319 3.61 -30.27 34.95
C SER A 319 3.27 -29.52 33.66
N LEU A 320 2.34 -28.56 33.73
CA LEU A 320 1.93 -27.70 32.60
C LEU A 320 3.06 -26.78 32.08
N PHE A 321 4.20 -26.71 32.75
CA PHE A 321 5.33 -25.86 32.39
C PHE A 321 6.44 -26.71 31.78
N SER A 322 6.90 -26.34 30.58
CA SER A 322 8.06 -26.94 29.92
C SER A 322 9.02 -25.88 29.39
N GLU A 323 10.30 -26.24 29.27
CA GLU A 323 11.32 -25.38 28.65
C GLU A 323 11.02 -25.14 27.15
N ASP A 324 10.42 -26.13 26.49
CA ASP A 324 9.89 -25.95 25.14
C ASP A 324 8.85 -24.83 25.07
N ASP A 325 7.90 -24.80 26.02
CA ASP A 325 6.88 -23.74 26.07
C ASP A 325 7.51 -22.39 26.39
N LEU A 326 8.53 -22.33 27.26
CA LEU A 326 9.29 -21.12 27.54
C LEU A 326 9.88 -20.51 26.26
N PHE A 327 10.48 -21.32 25.40
CA PHE A 327 11.03 -20.85 24.12
C PHE A 327 9.97 -20.14 23.26
N TYR A 328 8.79 -20.74 23.09
CA TYR A 328 7.72 -20.11 22.30
C TYR A 328 7.10 -18.90 23.01
N ILE A 329 7.00 -18.92 24.34
CA ILE A 329 6.51 -17.76 25.11
C ILE A 329 7.45 -16.56 24.95
N ILE A 330 8.77 -16.76 25.05
CA ILE A 330 9.75 -15.69 24.86
C ILE A 330 9.71 -15.17 23.42
N GLY A 331 9.64 -16.06 22.43
CA GLY A 331 9.48 -15.66 21.03
C GLY A 331 8.23 -14.81 20.80
N ASP A 332 7.09 -15.24 21.35
CA ASP A 332 5.82 -14.50 21.29
C ASP A 332 5.93 -13.12 21.93
N LEU A 333 6.49 -13.02 23.15
CA LEU A 333 6.65 -11.76 23.88
C LEU A 333 7.54 -10.77 23.12
N PHE A 334 8.69 -11.25 22.66
CA PHE A 334 9.71 -10.42 22.03
C PHE A 334 9.23 -9.92 20.66
N ILE A 335 8.74 -10.80 19.77
CA ILE A 335 8.25 -10.41 18.44
C ILE A 335 7.04 -9.47 18.55
N ALA A 336 6.05 -9.82 19.40
CA ALA A 336 4.85 -9.01 19.52
C ALA A 336 5.13 -7.64 20.14
N GLY A 337 5.99 -7.56 21.16
CA GLY A 337 6.36 -6.31 21.81
C GLY A 337 7.16 -5.36 20.91
N THR A 338 8.08 -5.94 20.12
CA THR A 338 8.93 -5.18 19.20
C THR A 338 8.17 -4.67 17.98
N ASP A 339 7.60 -5.56 17.17
CA ASP A 339 7.14 -5.20 15.83
C ASP A 339 5.93 -4.26 15.87
N THR A 340 4.97 -4.54 16.77
CA THR A 340 3.73 -3.77 16.84
C THR A 340 3.92 -2.34 17.36
N THR A 341 4.74 -2.18 18.41
CA THR A 341 5.03 -0.87 19.01
C THR A 341 5.92 -0.03 18.10
N THR A 342 6.93 -0.66 17.46
CA THR A 342 7.79 0.01 16.47
C THR A 342 6.97 0.59 15.33
N ASN A 343 6.13 -0.24 14.68
CA ASN A 343 5.29 0.22 13.57
C ASN A 343 4.29 1.30 14.02
N SER A 344 3.70 1.17 15.21
CA SER A 344 2.81 2.20 15.77
C SER A 344 3.51 3.55 15.99
N MET A 345 4.78 3.53 16.43
CA MET A 345 5.58 4.74 16.60
C MET A 345 6.01 5.35 15.27
N LEU A 346 6.46 4.53 14.30
CA LEU A 346 6.82 4.98 12.96
C LEU A 346 5.62 5.62 12.25
N TRP A 347 4.43 5.02 12.37
CA TRP A 347 3.20 5.63 11.89
C TRP A 347 2.91 6.96 12.60
N SER A 348 3.06 7.03 13.92
CA SER A 348 2.87 8.30 14.65
C SER A 348 3.77 9.40 14.10
N ILE A 349 5.05 9.12 13.86
CA ILE A 349 6.01 10.08 13.29
C ILE A 349 5.63 10.47 11.85
N LEU A 350 5.20 9.50 11.03
CA LEU A 350 4.74 9.77 9.66
C LEU A 350 3.51 10.68 9.64
N TYR A 351 2.50 10.41 10.49
CA TYR A 351 1.31 11.27 10.59
C TYR A 351 1.66 12.67 11.09
N MET A 352 2.58 12.81 12.05
CA MET A 352 3.03 14.14 12.48
C MET A 352 3.77 14.89 11.36
N SER A 353 4.52 14.17 10.52
CA SER A 353 5.19 14.73 9.34
C SER A 353 4.22 15.14 8.23
N LEU A 354 3.08 14.45 8.10
CA LEU A 354 2.03 14.73 7.11
C LEU A 354 1.05 15.83 7.55
N TYR A 355 0.83 15.97 8.86
CA TYR A 355 -0.10 16.92 9.49
C TYR A 355 0.65 17.86 10.45
N PRO A 356 1.45 18.81 9.93
CA PRO A 356 2.28 19.68 10.74
C PRO A 356 1.48 20.58 11.70
N ASP A 357 0.24 20.92 11.34
CA ASP A 357 -0.71 21.66 12.19
C ASP A 357 -1.16 20.85 13.42
N VAL A 358 -1.33 19.54 13.27
CA VAL A 358 -1.60 18.64 14.40
C VAL A 358 -0.35 18.50 15.28
N GLN A 359 0.81 18.33 14.65
CA GLN A 359 2.09 18.24 15.37
C GLN A 359 2.36 19.50 16.19
N GLU A 360 2.14 20.68 15.63
CA GLU A 360 2.31 21.96 16.34
C GLU A 360 1.38 22.06 17.56
N LYS A 361 0.12 21.65 17.45
CA LYS A 361 -0.81 21.62 18.59
C LYS A 361 -0.38 20.66 19.69
N VAL A 362 0.13 19.49 19.32
CA VAL A 362 0.72 18.53 20.28
C VAL A 362 1.91 19.16 21.00
N GLN A 363 2.82 19.80 20.25
CA GLN A 363 4.00 20.47 20.81
C GLN A 363 3.60 21.61 21.76
N GLN A 364 2.65 22.45 21.37
CA GLN A 364 2.13 23.52 22.22
C GLN A 364 1.52 23.00 23.53
N GLU A 365 0.78 21.88 23.49
CA GLU A 365 0.22 21.26 24.68
C GLU A 365 1.33 20.71 25.60
N ILE A 366 2.34 20.05 25.02
CA ILE A 366 3.50 19.52 25.77
C ILE A 366 4.30 20.67 26.40
N ASP A 367 4.56 21.75 25.67
CA ASP A 367 5.30 22.90 26.17
C ASP A 367 4.55 23.59 27.32
N ALA A 368 3.22 23.67 27.25
CA ALA A 368 2.40 24.29 28.29
C ALA A 368 2.34 23.47 29.59
N VAL A 369 2.36 22.14 29.50
CA VAL A 369 2.14 21.23 30.66
C VAL A 369 3.44 20.68 31.23
N VAL A 370 4.35 20.26 30.35
CA VAL A 370 5.63 19.61 30.72
C VAL A 370 6.78 20.63 30.69
N GLY A 371 6.76 21.53 29.71
CA GLY A 371 7.84 22.47 29.45
C GLY A 371 9.10 21.80 28.90
N SER A 372 10.21 22.53 28.87
CA SER A 372 11.50 22.05 28.33
C SER A 372 12.51 21.61 29.40
N GLU A 373 12.24 21.86 30.69
CA GLU A 373 13.19 21.63 31.79
C GLU A 373 13.23 20.19 32.29
N ARG A 374 12.19 19.40 32.01
CA ARG A 374 12.07 18.00 32.43
C ARG A 374 11.57 17.11 31.30
N VAL A 375 11.84 15.81 31.42
CA VAL A 375 11.30 14.81 30.51
C VAL A 375 9.81 14.52 30.81
N PRO A 376 8.99 14.15 29.81
CA PRO A 376 7.61 13.74 30.02
C PRO A 376 7.52 12.48 30.89
N SER A 377 6.49 12.38 31.74
CA SER A 377 6.18 11.21 32.56
C SER A 377 4.76 10.73 32.27
N LEU A 378 4.44 9.47 32.57
CA LEU A 378 3.06 8.96 32.51
C LEU A 378 2.12 9.70 33.45
N THR A 379 2.65 10.35 34.48
CA THR A 379 1.86 11.23 35.36
C THR A 379 1.28 12.43 34.60
N ASP A 380 1.93 12.88 33.53
CA ASP A 380 1.46 13.98 32.67
C ASP A 380 0.30 13.57 31.75
N LYS A 381 0.07 12.26 31.58
CA LYS A 381 -0.91 11.72 30.62
C LYS A 381 -2.31 12.29 30.80
N GLY A 382 -2.77 12.46 32.04
CA GLY A 382 -4.10 13.02 32.33
C GLY A 382 -4.25 14.49 31.95
N SER A 383 -3.13 15.20 31.78
CA SER A 383 -3.06 16.64 31.48
C SER A 383 -2.71 16.91 30.01
N LEU A 384 -2.53 15.87 29.19
CA LEU A 384 -2.20 15.97 27.76
C LEU A 384 -3.30 15.34 26.88
N PRO A 385 -4.56 15.82 26.95
CA PRO A 385 -5.69 15.19 26.27
C PRO A 385 -5.58 15.24 24.74
N TYR A 386 -5.08 16.32 24.14
CA TYR A 386 -4.93 16.42 22.68
C TYR A 386 -3.83 15.48 22.16
N THR A 387 -2.74 15.34 22.93
CA THR A 387 -1.68 14.38 22.66
C THR A 387 -2.19 12.94 22.73
N GLU A 388 -2.94 12.58 23.79
CA GLU A 388 -3.53 11.23 23.89
C GLU A 388 -4.53 10.97 22.76
N ALA A 389 -5.39 11.94 22.44
CA ALA A 389 -6.32 11.87 21.32
C ALA A 389 -5.62 11.66 19.97
N THR A 390 -4.46 12.30 19.77
CA THR A 390 -3.64 12.16 18.57
C THR A 390 -3.07 10.75 18.44
N ILE A 391 -2.50 10.20 19.53
CA ILE A 391 -2.00 8.81 19.55
C ILE A 391 -3.15 7.84 19.26
N MET A 392 -4.32 8.05 19.86
CA MET A 392 -5.50 7.22 19.62
C MET A 392 -5.94 7.27 18.16
N GLU A 393 -5.93 8.45 17.53
CA GLU A 393 -6.30 8.58 16.12
C GLU A 393 -5.31 7.90 15.17
N VAL A 394 -4.01 7.96 15.46
CA VAL A 394 -3.01 7.20 14.70
C VAL A 394 -3.28 5.70 14.81
N LEU A 395 -3.53 5.18 16.01
CA LEU A 395 -3.83 3.77 16.22
C LEU A 395 -5.13 3.33 15.51
N ARG A 396 -6.16 4.19 15.50
CA ARG A 396 -7.42 3.95 14.76
C ARG A 396 -7.19 3.89 13.25
N MET A 397 -6.40 4.82 12.71
CA MET A 397 -6.16 4.92 11.27
C MET A 397 -5.31 3.77 10.75
N THR A 398 -4.29 3.38 11.52
CA THR A 398 -3.26 2.44 11.06
C THR A 398 -3.64 1.00 11.34
N VAL A 399 -4.25 0.74 12.52
CA VAL A 399 -4.61 -0.60 13.03
C VAL A 399 -3.54 -1.62 12.67
N VAL A 400 -2.39 -1.57 13.33
CA VAL A 400 -1.18 -2.34 12.96
C VAL A 400 -1.45 -3.83 12.72
N VAL A 401 -2.44 -4.42 13.38
CA VAL A 401 -2.92 -5.79 13.12
C VAL A 401 -4.36 -5.75 12.57
N PRO A 402 -4.57 -5.42 11.27
CA PRO A 402 -5.88 -5.03 10.74
C PRO A 402 -6.91 -6.17 10.71
N LEU A 403 -6.48 -7.42 10.63
CA LEU A 403 -7.34 -8.61 10.59
C LEU A 403 -7.32 -9.42 11.90
N SER A 404 -6.81 -8.81 12.98
CA SER A 404 -6.51 -9.51 14.23
C SER A 404 -5.64 -10.76 13.98
N ILE A 405 -5.54 -11.64 14.98
CA ILE A 405 -4.96 -12.97 14.82
C ILE A 405 -6.11 -13.95 14.65
N PRO A 406 -6.10 -14.85 13.65
CA PRO A 406 -7.22 -15.76 13.39
C PRO A 406 -7.67 -16.56 14.62
N HIS A 407 -8.98 -16.60 14.82
CA HIS A 407 -9.67 -17.36 15.84
C HIS A 407 -10.25 -18.64 15.24
N MET A 408 -10.78 -19.54 16.07
CA MET A 408 -11.45 -20.76 15.64
C MET A 408 -12.70 -21.00 16.49
N ALA A 409 -13.79 -21.43 15.85
CA ALA A 409 -14.96 -21.95 16.54
C ALA A 409 -14.62 -23.32 17.17
N SER A 410 -14.63 -23.41 18.50
CA SER A 410 -14.31 -24.63 19.26
C SER A 410 -15.42 -25.69 19.16
N GLU A 411 -16.64 -25.26 18.86
CA GLU A 411 -17.84 -26.07 18.63
C GLU A 411 -18.71 -25.49 17.50
N THR A 412 -19.67 -26.29 17.02
CA THR A 412 -20.65 -25.81 16.04
C THR A 412 -21.68 -24.95 16.75
N THR A 413 -21.92 -23.73 16.28
CA THR A 413 -22.84 -22.78 16.92
C THR A 413 -23.69 -22.03 15.89
N GLU A 414 -24.83 -21.51 16.33
CA GLU A 414 -25.62 -20.54 15.56
C GLU A 414 -25.18 -19.13 15.94
N PHE A 415 -24.75 -18.35 14.94
CA PHE A 415 -24.32 -16.97 15.15
C PHE A 415 -25.00 -16.06 14.13
N ARG A 416 -25.83 -15.13 14.62
CA ARG A 416 -26.59 -14.16 13.81
C ARG A 416 -27.36 -14.79 12.64
N GLY A 417 -27.98 -15.94 12.88
CA GLY A 417 -28.82 -16.66 11.91
C GLY A 417 -28.05 -17.61 10.98
N TYR A 418 -26.73 -17.74 11.14
CA TYR A 418 -25.90 -18.66 10.38
C TYR A 418 -25.33 -19.77 11.26
N THR A 419 -25.23 -20.95 10.68
CA THR A 419 -24.52 -22.08 11.28
C THR A 419 -23.02 -21.90 11.07
N ILE A 420 -22.25 -21.86 12.16
CA ILE A 420 -20.79 -21.80 12.16
C ILE A 420 -20.24 -23.16 12.62
N PRO A 421 -19.78 -24.03 11.71
CA PRO A 421 -19.29 -25.35 12.08
C PRO A 421 -18.04 -25.31 12.96
N LYS A 422 -17.88 -26.31 13.84
CA LYS A 422 -16.64 -26.53 14.58
C LYS A 422 -15.41 -26.55 13.66
N GLY A 423 -14.34 -25.91 14.09
CA GLY A 423 -13.08 -25.83 13.34
C GLY A 423 -13.06 -24.73 12.27
N THR A 424 -14.14 -23.95 12.15
CA THR A 424 -14.18 -22.78 11.26
C THR A 424 -13.23 -21.70 11.77
N VAL A 425 -12.40 -21.15 10.87
CA VAL A 425 -11.52 -20.02 11.18
C VAL A 425 -12.37 -18.75 11.25
N ILE A 426 -12.22 -17.96 12.29
CA ILE A 426 -12.92 -16.69 12.48
C ILE A 426 -11.90 -15.56 12.32
N ILE A 427 -12.18 -14.60 11.44
CA ILE A 427 -11.32 -13.44 11.15
C ILE A 427 -12.04 -12.16 11.57
N PRO A 428 -11.72 -11.60 12.76
CA PRO A 428 -12.19 -10.28 13.15
C PRO A 428 -11.51 -9.19 12.33
N ASN A 429 -12.27 -8.47 11.50
CA ASN A 429 -11.73 -7.40 10.68
C ASN A 429 -11.68 -6.09 11.46
N LEU A 430 -10.62 -5.88 12.26
CA LEU A 430 -10.43 -4.65 13.04
C LEU A 430 -10.25 -3.40 12.16
N TRP A 431 -9.75 -3.54 10.94
CA TRP A 431 -9.71 -2.45 9.97
C TRP A 431 -11.11 -1.92 9.66
N SER A 432 -12.08 -2.82 9.47
CA SER A 432 -13.49 -2.44 9.28
C SER A 432 -14.08 -1.77 10.51
N VAL A 433 -13.80 -2.26 11.72
CA VAL A 433 -14.31 -1.70 12.97
C VAL A 433 -13.91 -0.23 13.11
N HIS A 434 -12.67 0.09 12.77
CA HIS A 434 -12.12 1.44 12.89
C HIS A 434 -12.47 2.35 11.70
N ARG A 435 -13.11 1.82 10.66
CA ARG A 435 -13.57 2.57 9.48
C ARG A 435 -15.07 2.45 9.21
N ASP A 436 -15.80 1.94 10.19
CA ASP A 436 -17.23 1.74 10.08
C ASP A 436 -17.95 3.10 10.13
N PRO A 437 -18.57 3.56 9.03
CA PRO A 437 -19.20 4.87 8.96
C PRO A 437 -20.43 4.98 9.88
N THR A 438 -20.95 3.87 10.42
CA THR A 438 -22.06 3.92 11.37
C THR A 438 -21.63 4.33 12.78
N VAL A 439 -20.33 4.24 13.10
CA VAL A 439 -19.79 4.60 14.44
C VAL A 439 -18.66 5.62 14.38
N TRP A 440 -18.06 5.86 13.21
CA TRP A 440 -17.03 6.86 12.98
C TRP A 440 -17.48 7.87 11.92
N GLU A 441 -17.57 9.14 12.29
CA GLU A 441 -17.79 10.23 11.34
C GLU A 441 -16.53 10.47 10.50
N ASN A 442 -16.69 10.55 9.16
CA ASN A 442 -15.61 10.69 8.19
C ASN A 442 -14.42 9.77 8.52
N PRO A 443 -14.61 8.43 8.44
CA PRO A 443 -13.69 7.45 9.00
C PRO A 443 -12.30 7.46 8.36
N ASP A 444 -12.16 7.95 7.13
CA ASP A 444 -10.88 8.00 6.42
C ASP A 444 -10.10 9.30 6.65
N ASP A 445 -10.70 10.29 7.32
CA ASP A 445 -10.03 11.54 7.67
C ASP A 445 -9.24 11.38 8.97
N PHE A 446 -8.00 11.88 8.99
CA PHE A 446 -7.20 11.97 10.20
C PHE A 446 -7.63 13.18 11.03
N ASN A 447 -8.33 12.93 12.15
CA ASN A 447 -8.82 13.99 13.02
C ASN A 447 -8.73 13.58 14.50
N PRO A 448 -7.69 14.01 15.24
CA PRO A 448 -7.57 13.79 16.68
C PRO A 448 -8.77 14.30 17.49
N GLY A 449 -9.41 15.38 17.05
CA GLY A 449 -10.55 15.99 17.72
C GLY A 449 -11.74 15.05 17.93
N ARG A 450 -11.83 13.95 17.18
CA ARG A 450 -12.89 12.94 17.37
C ARG A 450 -12.85 12.21 18.71
N PHE A 451 -11.71 12.28 19.40
CA PHE A 451 -11.50 11.73 20.73
C PHE A 451 -11.55 12.81 21.82
N LEU A 452 -12.07 14.00 21.52
CA LEU A 452 -12.23 15.08 22.48
C LEU A 452 -13.71 15.51 22.55
N ASP A 453 -14.17 15.87 23.74
CA ASP A 453 -15.46 16.54 23.91
C ASP A 453 -15.36 18.05 23.64
N GLU A 454 -16.49 18.74 23.73
CA GLU A 454 -16.57 20.20 23.52
C GLU A 454 -15.70 21.00 24.50
N GLN A 455 -15.31 20.41 25.63
CA GLN A 455 -14.44 21.02 26.64
C GLN A 455 -12.96 20.63 26.47
N GLY A 456 -12.62 19.85 25.43
CA GLY A 456 -11.27 19.38 25.17
C GLY A 456 -10.81 18.22 26.04
N LYS A 457 -11.72 17.53 26.74
CA LYS A 457 -11.41 16.35 27.54
C LYS A 457 -11.51 15.08 26.70
N LEU A 458 -10.64 14.12 27.00
CA LEU A 458 -10.54 12.85 26.28
C LEU A 458 -11.83 12.00 26.38
N LEU A 459 -12.38 11.64 25.21
CA LEU A 459 -13.49 10.71 25.04
C LEU A 459 -12.98 9.30 24.78
N ARG A 460 -13.43 8.35 25.61
CA ARG A 460 -13.19 6.92 25.39
C ARG A 460 -14.39 6.31 24.66
N LYS A 461 -14.15 5.76 23.47
CA LYS A 461 -15.16 5.11 22.66
C LYS A 461 -15.03 3.59 22.75
N ASP A 462 -16.12 2.88 22.99
CA ASP A 462 -16.10 1.42 23.09
C ASP A 462 -15.75 0.73 21.78
N CYS A 463 -15.95 1.41 20.64
CA CYS A 463 -15.55 0.95 19.31
C CYS A 463 -14.06 1.11 18.99
N PHE A 464 -13.30 1.78 19.87
CA PHE A 464 -11.85 1.90 19.74
C PHE A 464 -11.15 0.68 20.35
N ILE A 465 -10.90 -0.34 19.51
CA ILE A 465 -10.33 -1.62 19.91
C ILE A 465 -9.09 -2.02 19.07
N PRO A 466 -8.05 -1.16 18.96
CA PRO A 466 -6.86 -1.48 18.17
C PRO A 466 -6.08 -2.69 18.73
N PHE A 467 -6.30 -3.04 20.01
CA PHE A 467 -5.71 -4.19 20.70
C PHE A 467 -6.61 -5.44 20.72
N GLY A 468 -7.72 -5.42 19.96
CA GLY A 468 -8.76 -6.45 20.02
C GLY A 468 -9.60 -6.38 21.30
N ILE A 469 -10.42 -7.41 21.53
CA ILE A 469 -11.34 -7.49 22.68
C ILE A 469 -11.58 -8.95 23.07
N GLY A 470 -12.16 -9.20 24.25
CA GLY A 470 -12.51 -10.54 24.74
C GLY A 470 -11.34 -11.29 25.39
N ARG A 471 -11.42 -12.63 25.47
CA ARG A 471 -10.41 -13.46 26.18
C ARG A 471 -9.00 -13.33 25.60
N ARG A 472 -8.90 -13.06 24.30
CA ARG A 472 -7.64 -12.92 23.54
C ARG A 472 -7.20 -11.47 23.36
N VAL A 473 -7.76 -10.50 24.12
CA VAL A 473 -7.28 -9.11 24.12
C VAL A 473 -5.76 -9.04 24.28
N CYS A 474 -5.10 -8.07 23.64
CA CYS A 474 -3.65 -7.96 23.69
C CYS A 474 -3.12 -8.00 25.13
N MET A 475 -2.21 -8.93 25.40
CA MET A 475 -1.55 -9.01 26.72
C MET A 475 -0.61 -7.80 26.93
N GLY A 476 -0.05 -7.29 25.82
CA GLY A 476 0.84 -6.14 25.70
C GLY A 476 0.21 -4.76 25.90
N GLU A 477 -1.11 -4.65 25.99
CA GLU A 477 -1.83 -3.38 25.80
C GLU A 477 -1.32 -2.25 26.71
N GLN A 478 -1.15 -2.53 28.01
CA GLN A 478 -0.75 -1.51 28.98
C GLN A 478 0.70 -1.05 28.75
N LEU A 479 1.59 -1.98 28.42
CA LEU A 479 2.98 -1.67 28.09
C LEU A 479 3.06 -0.84 26.80
N ALA A 480 2.37 -1.28 25.74
CA ALA A 480 2.35 -0.56 24.47
C ALA A 480 1.81 0.87 24.64
N LYS A 481 0.70 1.07 25.38
CA LYS A 481 0.16 2.42 25.65
C LYS A 481 1.15 3.32 26.38
N MET A 482 1.90 2.76 27.33
CA MET A 482 2.93 3.48 28.10
C MET A 482 4.12 3.85 27.21
N GLU A 483 4.65 2.89 26.46
CA GLU A 483 5.74 3.06 25.51
C GLU A 483 5.39 4.10 24.44
N LEU A 484 4.23 3.97 23.80
CA LEU A 484 3.76 4.90 22.78
C LEU A 484 3.64 6.32 23.34
N PHE A 485 3.05 6.49 24.52
CA PHE A 485 2.87 7.80 25.12
C PHE A 485 4.21 8.47 25.46
N LEU A 486 5.09 7.78 26.19
CA LEU A 486 6.37 8.33 26.62
C LEU A 486 7.30 8.62 25.45
N MET A 487 7.38 7.71 24.48
CA MET A 487 8.22 7.93 23.30
C MET A 487 7.66 9.03 22.41
N PHE A 488 6.35 9.05 22.14
CA PHE A 488 5.73 10.06 21.30
C PHE A 488 5.91 11.46 21.91
N THR A 489 5.53 11.63 23.17
CA THR A 489 5.69 12.92 23.88
C THR A 489 7.15 13.37 23.93
N SER A 490 8.08 12.48 24.26
CA SER A 490 9.50 12.81 24.36
C SER A 490 10.13 13.17 23.01
N LEU A 491 9.65 12.57 21.91
CA LEU A 491 10.09 12.90 20.56
C LEU A 491 9.48 14.22 20.08
N MET A 492 8.18 14.46 20.30
CA MET A 492 7.53 15.71 19.93
C MET A 492 8.06 16.90 20.74
N GLN A 493 8.41 16.70 22.01
CA GLN A 493 9.08 17.71 22.84
C GLN A 493 10.46 18.09 22.29
N ALA A 494 11.20 17.13 21.72
CA ALA A 494 12.60 17.32 21.34
C ALA A 494 12.81 17.71 19.87
N PHE A 495 11.90 17.29 18.98
CA PHE A 495 12.10 17.41 17.54
C PHE A 495 10.80 17.81 16.83
N THR A 496 10.96 18.48 15.69
CA THR A 496 9.89 18.67 14.71
C THR A 496 10.16 17.80 13.49
N PHE A 497 9.27 16.83 13.24
CA PHE A 497 9.36 15.90 12.13
C PHE A 497 8.71 16.48 10.87
N ARG A 498 9.41 16.35 9.74
CA ARG A 498 8.99 16.85 8.43
C ARG A 498 9.39 15.82 7.38
N LEU A 499 8.60 15.71 6.32
CA LEU A 499 9.04 14.98 5.14
C LEU A 499 10.25 15.70 4.51
N PRO A 500 11.19 14.96 3.90
CA PRO A 500 12.27 15.54 3.10
C PRO A 500 11.75 16.56 2.09
N GLU A 501 12.54 17.58 1.76
CA GLU A 501 12.13 18.67 0.88
C GLU A 501 11.67 18.19 -0.51
N ALA A 502 12.22 17.07 -0.98
CA ALA A 502 11.79 16.39 -2.20
C ALA A 502 10.35 15.84 -2.14
N LEU A 503 9.85 15.53 -0.95
CA LEU A 503 8.48 15.05 -0.71
C LEU A 503 7.54 16.17 -0.21
N ARG A 504 8.07 17.27 0.37
CA ARG A 504 7.29 18.46 0.78
C ARG A 504 6.79 19.32 -0.38
N ALA A 505 7.41 19.24 -1.55
CA ALA A 505 6.94 19.89 -2.77
C ALA A 505 5.68 19.22 -3.35
N ALA A 506 4.73 18.84 -2.50
CA ALA A 506 3.43 18.33 -2.91
C ALA A 506 2.68 19.47 -3.61
N ILE A 507 2.69 19.43 -4.93
CA ILE A 507 1.96 20.36 -5.80
C ILE A 507 0.48 20.31 -5.42
N LYS A 508 -0.08 21.42 -4.94
CA LYS A 508 -1.51 21.55 -4.57
C LYS A 508 -2.24 22.50 -5.51
N HIS A 509 -1.59 23.60 -5.87
CA HIS A 509 -2.10 24.65 -6.74
C HIS A 509 -1.47 24.53 -8.14
N VAL A 510 -2.30 24.22 -9.13
CA VAL A 510 -1.87 23.99 -10.52
C VAL A 510 -2.47 25.06 -11.43
N THR A 511 -1.64 25.76 -12.17
CA THR A 511 -2.09 26.65 -13.23
C THR A 511 -1.86 26.00 -14.58
N VAL A 512 -2.92 25.82 -15.37
CA VAL A 512 -2.84 25.27 -16.72
C VAL A 512 -3.01 26.41 -17.72
N ILE A 513 -2.01 26.63 -18.58
CA ILE A 513 -2.04 27.72 -19.57
C ILE A 513 -2.35 27.14 -20.95
N GLY A 514 -3.42 27.64 -21.57
CA GLY A 514 -3.99 27.17 -22.83
C GLY A 514 -5.27 26.37 -22.61
N GLY A 515 -6.42 26.97 -22.91
CA GLY A 515 -7.75 26.36 -22.84
C GLY A 515 -8.07 25.39 -23.98
N GLY A 516 -7.10 25.04 -24.82
CA GLY A 516 -7.26 24.07 -25.89
C GLY A 516 -7.61 22.65 -25.40
N LEU A 517 -7.70 21.71 -26.35
CA LEU A 517 -8.07 20.31 -26.05
C LEU A 517 -7.20 19.67 -24.96
N MET A 518 -5.88 19.89 -25.03
CA MET A 518 -4.92 19.33 -24.07
C MET A 518 -5.03 19.99 -22.70
N GLY A 519 -4.95 21.32 -22.63
CA GLY A 519 -5.01 22.03 -21.35
C GLY A 519 -6.34 21.83 -20.62
N ALA A 520 -7.48 21.82 -21.33
CA ALA A 520 -8.77 21.49 -20.72
C ALA A 520 -8.78 20.05 -20.14
N GLY A 521 -8.17 19.09 -20.84
CA GLY A 521 -8.04 17.71 -20.37
C GLY A 521 -7.10 17.58 -19.16
N ILE A 522 -5.99 18.31 -19.13
CA ILE A 522 -5.05 18.35 -18.01
C ILE A 522 -5.73 18.96 -16.78
N ALA A 523 -6.41 20.09 -16.95
CA ALA A 523 -7.16 20.76 -15.88
C ALA A 523 -8.24 19.86 -15.29
N GLN A 524 -9.00 19.16 -16.13
CA GLN A 524 -10.00 18.18 -15.68
C GLN A 524 -9.39 17.08 -14.81
N VAL A 525 -8.27 16.49 -15.24
CA VAL A 525 -7.63 15.38 -14.51
C VAL A 525 -7.04 15.86 -13.18
N ALA A 526 -6.36 17.01 -13.17
CA ALA A 526 -5.80 17.58 -11.94
C ALA A 526 -6.89 17.91 -10.90
N ALA A 527 -7.97 18.55 -11.34
CA ALA A 527 -9.09 18.87 -10.45
C ALA A 527 -9.81 17.62 -9.92
N SER A 528 -9.85 16.54 -10.72
CA SER A 528 -10.49 15.27 -10.35
C SER A 528 -9.78 14.55 -9.20
N THR A 529 -8.52 14.88 -8.94
CA THR A 529 -7.71 14.31 -7.87
C THR A 529 -7.54 15.24 -6.68
N GLY A 530 -8.30 16.34 -6.63
CA GLY A 530 -8.36 17.24 -5.48
C GLY A 530 -7.42 18.45 -5.55
N HIS A 531 -6.67 18.62 -6.64
CA HIS A 531 -5.84 19.82 -6.83
C HIS A 531 -6.71 21.05 -7.10
N SER A 532 -6.29 22.20 -6.60
CA SER A 532 -6.89 23.49 -6.96
C SER A 532 -6.32 23.95 -8.29
N VAL A 533 -7.17 24.08 -9.32
CA VAL A 533 -6.74 24.35 -10.69
C VAL A 533 -7.24 25.69 -11.18
N VAL A 534 -6.35 26.49 -11.78
CA VAL A 534 -6.72 27.67 -12.55
C VAL A 534 -6.40 27.44 -14.02
N LEU A 535 -7.42 27.44 -14.88
CA LEU A 535 -7.25 27.37 -16.32
C LEU A 535 -7.11 28.80 -16.89
N VAL A 536 -6.00 29.07 -17.55
CA VAL A 536 -5.68 30.39 -18.08
C VAL A 536 -5.60 30.36 -19.60
N ASP A 537 -6.24 31.33 -20.25
CA ASP A 537 -6.17 31.53 -21.70
C ASP A 537 -6.31 33.03 -22.02
N THR A 538 -5.89 33.47 -23.20
CA THR A 538 -6.02 34.87 -23.61
C THR A 538 -7.45 35.25 -23.99
N SER A 539 -8.32 34.27 -24.21
CA SER A 539 -9.71 34.46 -24.62
C SER A 539 -10.71 33.89 -23.61
N GLU A 540 -11.61 34.74 -23.11
CA GLU A 540 -12.74 34.28 -22.29
C GLU A 540 -13.64 33.29 -23.03
N ASP A 541 -13.80 33.44 -24.34
CA ASP A 541 -14.66 32.55 -25.14
C ASP A 541 -14.06 31.15 -25.22
N ILE A 542 -12.72 31.05 -25.31
CA ILE A 542 -12.02 29.77 -25.20
C ILE A 542 -12.27 29.18 -23.81
N LEU A 543 -12.05 29.93 -22.73
CA LEU A 543 -12.27 29.45 -21.36
C LEU A 543 -13.70 28.96 -21.12
N LYS A 544 -14.71 29.69 -21.60
CA LYS A 544 -16.13 29.27 -21.53
C LYS A 544 -16.36 27.97 -22.30
N LYS A 545 -15.76 27.82 -23.49
CA LYS A 545 -15.83 26.59 -24.28
C LYS A 545 -15.12 25.42 -23.59
N SER A 546 -13.96 25.65 -22.99
CA SER A 546 -13.19 24.65 -22.25
C SER A 546 -13.94 24.16 -21.03
N ALA A 547 -14.48 25.08 -20.20
CA ALA A 547 -15.27 24.75 -19.02
C ALA A 547 -16.49 23.89 -19.39
N LYS A 548 -17.24 24.27 -20.44
CA LYS A 548 -18.34 23.44 -20.97
C LYS A 548 -17.87 22.08 -21.47
N GLY A 549 -16.73 22.03 -22.14
CA GLY A 549 -16.12 20.78 -22.62
C GLY A 549 -15.72 19.85 -21.48
N ILE A 550 -15.13 20.39 -20.41
CA ILE A 550 -14.77 19.68 -19.18
C ILE A 550 -16.03 19.14 -18.51
N GLU A 551 -17.08 19.96 -18.34
CA GLU A 551 -18.34 19.53 -17.76
C GLU A 551 -18.97 18.37 -18.57
N ALA A 552 -19.04 18.50 -19.90
CA ALA A 552 -19.57 17.45 -20.77
C ALA A 552 -18.74 16.16 -20.72
N SER A 553 -17.41 16.28 -20.64
CA SER A 553 -16.48 15.16 -20.44
C SER A 553 -16.73 14.48 -19.08
N LEU A 554 -16.82 15.24 -18.00
CA LEU A 554 -17.09 14.75 -16.65
C LEU A 554 -18.44 14.05 -16.57
N LYS A 555 -19.50 14.58 -17.19
CA LYS A 555 -20.81 13.90 -17.27
C LYS A 555 -20.72 12.54 -17.97
N ARG A 556 -19.94 12.43 -19.06
CA ARG A 556 -19.71 11.15 -19.76
C ARG A 556 -18.93 10.16 -18.88
N VAL A 557 -17.90 10.63 -18.18
CA VAL A 557 -17.13 9.81 -17.23
C VAL A 557 -18.02 9.36 -16.07
N ALA A 558 -18.81 10.26 -15.50
CA ALA A 558 -19.71 9.99 -14.39
C ALA A 558 -20.77 8.95 -14.77
N LYS A 559 -21.41 9.09 -15.93
CA LYS A 559 -22.37 8.11 -16.45
C LYS A 559 -21.79 6.70 -16.57
N LYS A 560 -20.50 6.58 -16.90
CA LYS A 560 -19.82 5.29 -17.03
C LYS A 560 -19.34 4.75 -15.68
N LYS A 561 -18.86 5.62 -14.78
CA LYS A 561 -18.26 5.24 -13.49
C LYS A 561 -19.31 5.01 -12.40
N PHE A 562 -20.41 5.76 -12.42
CA PHE A 562 -21.49 5.74 -11.44
C PHE A 562 -22.81 5.28 -12.07
N ALA A 563 -22.75 4.32 -13.00
CA ALA A 563 -23.92 3.85 -13.73
C ALA A 563 -25.05 3.30 -12.83
N GLU A 564 -24.68 2.77 -11.65
CA GLU A 564 -25.60 2.20 -10.66
C GLU A 564 -26.13 3.24 -9.65
N LYS A 565 -25.50 4.42 -9.55
CA LYS A 565 -25.84 5.49 -8.60
C LYS A 565 -25.65 6.88 -9.22
N PRO A 566 -26.63 7.36 -10.01
CA PRO A 566 -26.53 8.63 -10.72
C PRO A 566 -26.28 9.83 -9.81
N GLU A 567 -26.84 9.84 -8.59
CA GLU A 567 -26.64 10.89 -7.58
C GLU A 567 -25.17 11.08 -7.18
N ASP A 568 -24.42 9.99 -6.99
CA ASP A 568 -22.97 10.03 -6.70
C ASP A 568 -22.19 10.59 -7.90
N GLY A 569 -22.68 10.33 -9.11
CA GLY A 569 -22.14 10.88 -10.34
C GLY A 569 -22.28 12.40 -10.41
N GLU A 570 -23.44 12.95 -10.04
CA GLU A 570 -23.66 14.40 -9.99
C GLU A 570 -22.81 15.07 -8.92
N ALA A 571 -22.74 14.49 -7.72
CA ALA A 571 -21.88 14.98 -6.64
C ALA A 571 -20.40 14.99 -7.04
N PHE A 572 -19.94 13.94 -7.76
CA PHE A 572 -18.58 13.89 -8.31
C PHE A 572 -18.35 15.04 -9.30
N VAL A 573 -19.25 15.28 -10.26
CA VAL A 573 -19.09 16.37 -11.24
C VAL A 573 -18.99 17.73 -10.53
N GLN A 574 -19.88 18.00 -9.58
CA GLN A 574 -19.87 19.28 -8.84
C GLN A 574 -18.59 19.47 -8.01
N LYS A 575 -18.12 18.40 -7.34
CA LYS A 575 -16.88 18.42 -6.59
C LYS A 575 -15.68 18.78 -7.46
N VAL A 576 -15.59 18.19 -8.66
CA VAL A 576 -14.47 18.48 -9.59
C VAL A 576 -14.57 19.90 -10.14
N LEU A 577 -15.75 20.37 -10.52
CA LEU A 577 -15.93 21.72 -11.05
C LEU A 577 -15.61 22.80 -10.01
N LYS A 578 -15.91 22.56 -8.72
CA LYS A 578 -15.54 23.47 -7.63
C LYS A 578 -14.03 23.70 -7.51
N ASN A 579 -13.22 22.73 -7.95
CA ASN A 579 -11.77 22.81 -7.93
C ASN A 579 -11.18 23.52 -9.17
N ILE A 580 -12.01 23.92 -10.14
CA ILE A 580 -11.57 24.60 -11.37
C ILE A 580 -12.07 26.04 -11.35
N SER A 581 -11.13 26.97 -11.52
CA SER A 581 -11.42 28.36 -11.83
C SER A 581 -10.77 28.76 -13.15
N THR A 582 -11.20 29.88 -13.73
CA THR A 582 -10.68 30.38 -15.02
C THR A 582 -10.21 31.82 -14.88
N SER A 583 -9.15 32.20 -15.59
CA SER A 583 -8.64 33.58 -15.61
C SER A 583 -8.03 33.91 -16.98
N THR A 584 -8.03 35.19 -17.36
CA THR A 584 -7.27 35.69 -18.52
C THR A 584 -5.94 36.32 -18.12
N ASP A 585 -5.67 36.47 -16.83
CA ASP A 585 -4.47 37.10 -16.29
C ASP A 585 -3.52 36.03 -15.71
N ALA A 586 -2.56 35.58 -16.54
CA ALA A 586 -1.57 34.60 -16.12
C ALA A 586 -0.60 35.15 -15.04
N ALA A 587 -0.27 36.44 -15.09
CA ALA A 587 0.75 37.05 -14.25
C ALA A 587 0.28 37.23 -12.79
N SER A 588 -1.01 37.51 -12.59
CA SER A 588 -1.60 37.55 -11.24
C SER A 588 -1.73 36.15 -10.64
N ILE A 589 -2.20 35.17 -11.43
CA ILE A 589 -2.47 33.81 -10.95
C ILE A 589 -1.20 33.04 -10.56
N VAL A 590 -0.11 33.21 -11.30
CA VAL A 590 1.13 32.46 -11.04
C VAL A 590 1.74 32.76 -9.66
N LYS A 591 1.39 33.88 -9.03
CA LYS A 591 1.86 34.27 -7.69
C LYS A 591 1.46 33.31 -6.56
N GLY A 592 0.41 32.51 -6.75
CA GLY A 592 -0.06 31.50 -5.80
C GLY A 592 0.00 30.08 -6.34
N THR A 593 0.89 29.82 -7.31
CA THR A 593 0.94 28.54 -8.04
C THR A 593 2.17 27.72 -7.66
N ASP A 594 1.97 26.43 -7.40
CA ASP A 594 3.07 25.48 -7.17
C ASP A 594 3.61 24.94 -8.50
N LEU A 595 2.72 24.61 -9.45
CA LEU A 595 3.06 24.08 -10.77
C LEU A 595 2.32 24.81 -11.89
N VAL A 596 3.06 25.32 -12.88
CA VAL A 596 2.52 25.78 -14.16
C VAL A 596 2.66 24.66 -15.20
N VAL A 597 1.56 24.28 -15.85
CA VAL A 597 1.55 23.37 -17.00
C VAL A 597 1.11 24.12 -18.25
N GLU A 598 2.03 24.32 -19.17
CA GLU A 598 1.80 25.03 -20.42
C GLU A 598 1.37 24.07 -21.54
N ALA A 599 0.25 24.38 -22.21
CA ALA A 599 -0.35 23.61 -23.30
C ALA A 599 -0.93 24.52 -24.41
N ILE A 600 -0.16 25.52 -24.83
CA ILE A 600 -0.44 26.44 -25.93
C ILE A 600 0.12 25.90 -27.26
N VAL A 601 -0.04 26.69 -28.32
CA VAL A 601 0.45 26.37 -29.67
C VAL A 601 1.92 25.94 -29.68
N GLU A 602 2.26 24.98 -30.54
CA GLU A 602 3.59 24.39 -30.66
C GLU A 602 4.56 25.34 -31.41
N ASN A 603 4.87 26.48 -30.79
CA ASN A 603 5.79 27.48 -31.31
C ASN A 603 6.80 27.86 -30.22
N LEU A 604 8.09 27.65 -30.51
CA LEU A 604 9.17 27.87 -29.54
C LEU A 604 9.18 29.30 -29.01
N LYS A 605 9.07 30.31 -29.88
CA LYS A 605 9.17 31.72 -29.48
C LYS A 605 7.99 32.13 -28.58
N VAL A 606 6.78 31.70 -28.93
CA VAL A 606 5.58 31.98 -28.11
C VAL A 606 5.70 31.36 -26.72
N LYS A 607 6.19 30.12 -26.62
CA LYS A 607 6.41 29.45 -25.33
C LYS A 607 7.51 30.13 -24.51
N GLN A 608 8.62 30.52 -25.14
CA GLN A 608 9.70 31.28 -24.50
C GLN A 608 9.22 32.64 -23.97
N ASP A 609 8.45 33.38 -24.76
CA ASP A 609 7.94 34.69 -24.35
C ASP A 609 6.97 34.56 -23.17
N LEU A 610 6.12 33.52 -23.17
CA LEU A 610 5.25 33.20 -22.04
C LEU A 610 6.04 32.89 -20.77
N PHE A 611 6.94 31.91 -20.82
CA PHE A 611 7.69 31.48 -19.63
C PHE A 611 8.62 32.58 -19.11
N GLY A 612 9.27 33.34 -19.99
CA GLY A 612 10.08 34.49 -19.61
C GLY A 612 9.29 35.64 -18.98
N ALA A 613 8.01 35.80 -19.34
CA ALA A 613 7.12 36.74 -18.66
C ALA A 613 6.68 36.24 -17.27
N LEU A 614 6.33 34.96 -17.14
CA LEU A 614 5.91 34.35 -15.88
C LEU A 614 7.06 34.27 -14.87
N ASP A 615 8.27 33.99 -15.32
CA ASP A 615 9.45 33.83 -14.45
C ASP A 615 9.72 35.08 -13.58
N LYS A 616 9.40 36.27 -14.11
CA LYS A 616 9.56 37.56 -13.42
C LYS A 616 8.63 37.74 -12.21
N VAL A 617 7.51 37.01 -12.17
CA VAL A 617 6.45 37.19 -11.17
C VAL A 617 6.13 35.91 -10.39
N ALA A 618 6.57 34.76 -10.89
CA ALA A 618 6.37 33.46 -10.25
C ALA A 618 7.21 33.34 -8.96
N PRO A 619 6.63 32.88 -7.84
CA PRO A 619 7.35 32.60 -6.62
C PRO A 619 8.57 31.70 -6.83
N GLU A 620 9.55 31.78 -5.94
CA GLU A 620 10.79 31.02 -6.06
C GLU A 620 10.54 29.51 -6.18
N HIS A 621 9.56 28.98 -5.42
CA HIS A 621 9.22 27.55 -5.37
C HIS A 621 8.47 27.02 -6.59
N THR A 622 7.92 27.88 -7.46
CA THR A 622 7.06 27.44 -8.56
C THR A 622 7.83 26.65 -9.62
N ILE A 623 7.32 25.47 -9.96
CA ILE A 623 7.82 24.61 -11.03
C ILE A 623 7.12 24.98 -12.35
N PHE A 624 7.90 25.05 -13.43
CA PHE A 624 7.38 25.20 -14.79
C PHE A 624 7.47 23.88 -15.55
N ALA A 625 6.39 23.51 -16.23
CA ALA A 625 6.35 22.35 -17.10
C ALA A 625 5.68 22.68 -18.43
N SER A 626 6.25 22.20 -19.54
CA SER A 626 5.61 22.27 -20.86
C SER A 626 5.04 20.91 -21.28
N ASN A 627 3.82 20.92 -21.80
CA ASN A 627 3.18 19.82 -22.53
C ASN A 627 3.43 19.97 -24.03
N THR A 628 4.70 20.18 -24.42
CA THR A 628 5.11 20.12 -25.83
C THR A 628 5.18 18.68 -26.30
N SER A 629 4.98 18.44 -27.60
CA SER A 629 5.02 17.09 -28.20
C SER A 629 6.32 16.83 -28.97
N SER A 630 7.09 17.87 -29.28
CA SER A 630 8.24 17.77 -30.18
C SER A 630 9.42 18.68 -29.87
N LEU A 631 9.18 19.81 -29.20
CA LEU A 631 10.24 20.77 -28.87
C LEU A 631 11.06 20.29 -27.68
N PRO A 632 12.40 20.43 -27.71
CA PRO A 632 13.23 20.17 -26.54
C PRO A 632 12.86 21.09 -25.38
N ILE A 633 12.77 20.53 -24.18
CA ILE A 633 12.45 21.27 -22.95
C ILE A 633 13.53 22.31 -22.64
N ALA A 634 14.80 21.98 -22.89
CA ALA A 634 15.93 22.89 -22.71
C ALA A 634 15.80 24.15 -23.59
N ASP A 635 15.33 24.01 -24.83
CA ASP A 635 15.14 25.14 -25.74
C ASP A 635 14.05 26.09 -25.22
N ILE A 636 12.96 25.54 -24.67
CA ILE A 636 11.87 26.34 -24.07
C ILE A 636 12.36 27.03 -22.79
N ALA A 637 13.04 26.28 -21.92
CA ALA A 637 13.51 26.73 -20.61
C ALA A 637 14.56 27.84 -20.69
N SER A 638 15.29 27.95 -21.81
CA SER A 638 16.35 28.94 -22.05
C SER A 638 15.94 30.41 -21.85
N SER A 639 14.64 30.69 -21.83
CA SER A 639 14.05 32.01 -21.58
C SER A 639 13.86 32.36 -20.10
N THR A 640 14.22 31.45 -19.18
CA THR A 640 13.98 31.57 -17.73
C THR A 640 15.26 31.42 -16.91
N ALA A 641 15.29 31.99 -15.70
CA ALA A 641 16.36 31.82 -14.73
C ALA A 641 16.21 30.56 -13.86
N ARG A 642 15.05 29.89 -13.87
CA ARG A 642 14.71 28.73 -13.03
C ARG A 642 14.93 27.38 -13.70
N LEU A 643 16.05 27.19 -14.39
CA LEU A 643 16.35 25.97 -15.16
C LEU A 643 16.28 24.69 -14.29
N ASP A 644 16.62 24.80 -13.01
CA ASP A 644 16.53 23.73 -12.02
C ASP A 644 15.10 23.31 -11.67
N ARG A 645 14.13 24.20 -11.88
CA ARG A 645 12.69 24.03 -11.63
C ARG A 645 11.85 24.07 -12.91
N PHE A 646 12.45 23.70 -14.03
CA PHE A 646 11.78 23.57 -15.34
C PHE A 646 11.83 22.13 -15.83
N GLY A 647 10.70 21.55 -16.23
CA GLY A 647 10.64 20.19 -16.79
C GLY A 647 9.63 20.03 -17.93
N GLY A 648 9.44 18.80 -18.39
CA GLY A 648 8.37 18.46 -19.34
C GLY A 648 7.35 17.51 -18.75
N LEU A 649 6.07 17.75 -19.08
CA LEU A 649 4.95 16.87 -18.77
C LEU A 649 4.15 16.62 -20.05
N HIS A 650 4.52 15.60 -20.82
CA HIS A 650 3.86 15.28 -22.07
C HIS A 650 2.71 14.27 -21.83
N PHE A 651 1.49 14.82 -21.79
CA PHE A 651 0.24 14.09 -21.73
C PHE A 651 -0.23 13.67 -23.12
N PHE A 652 -0.95 12.54 -23.19
CA PHE A 652 -1.47 12.00 -24.43
C PHE A 652 -2.97 12.27 -24.58
N ASN A 653 -3.41 12.63 -25.79
CA ASN A 653 -4.81 12.89 -26.12
C ASN A 653 -5.58 11.56 -26.35
N PRO A 654 -6.80 11.37 -25.80
CA PRO A 654 -7.49 12.23 -24.82
C PRO A 654 -6.96 12.08 -23.40
N VAL A 655 -6.62 13.21 -22.77
CA VAL A 655 -5.96 13.23 -21.46
C VAL A 655 -6.72 12.47 -20.38
N PRO A 656 -8.06 12.54 -20.23
CA PRO A 656 -8.77 11.75 -19.21
C PRO A 656 -8.73 10.23 -19.44
N MET A 657 -8.51 9.79 -20.68
CA MET A 657 -8.56 8.37 -21.06
C MET A 657 -7.18 7.71 -21.10
N MET A 658 -6.16 8.47 -21.50
CA MET A 658 -4.79 7.97 -21.62
C MET A 658 -4.14 7.84 -20.24
N LYS A 659 -3.48 6.72 -19.99
CA LYS A 659 -2.81 6.46 -18.71
C LYS A 659 -1.39 7.00 -18.66
N LEU A 660 -0.70 7.06 -19.79
CA LEU A 660 0.70 7.43 -19.88
C LEU A 660 0.89 8.95 -19.75
N VAL A 661 1.97 9.34 -19.07
CA VAL A 661 2.57 10.68 -19.14
C VAL A 661 4.08 10.50 -19.27
N GLU A 662 4.70 11.19 -20.21
CA GLU A 662 6.16 11.27 -20.24
C GLU A 662 6.59 12.43 -19.34
N VAL A 663 7.49 12.16 -18.39
CA VAL A 663 8.10 13.19 -17.52
C VAL A 663 9.53 13.39 -18.00
N ILE A 664 9.84 14.60 -18.48
CA ILE A 664 11.09 14.90 -19.17
C ILE A 664 12.02 15.67 -18.21
N LYS A 665 13.23 15.14 -18.03
CA LYS A 665 14.32 15.83 -17.33
C LYS A 665 15.23 16.50 -18.35
N ALA A 666 15.23 17.83 -18.38
CA ALA A 666 16.22 18.60 -19.15
C ALA A 666 17.57 18.62 -18.39
N PRO A 667 18.69 18.94 -19.07
CA PRO A 667 20.01 18.96 -18.42
C PRO A 667 20.09 19.88 -17.19
N GLY A 668 19.35 20.99 -17.20
CA GLY A 668 19.28 21.93 -16.08
C GLY A 668 18.34 21.50 -14.95
N THR A 669 17.39 20.59 -15.19
CA THR A 669 16.34 20.23 -14.23
C THR A 669 16.94 19.49 -13.02
N SER A 670 16.65 19.98 -11.81
CA SER A 670 17.05 19.34 -10.56
C SER A 670 16.39 17.96 -10.41
N GLN A 671 17.04 17.06 -9.66
CA GLN A 671 16.43 15.77 -9.33
C GLN A 671 15.13 15.95 -8.52
N GLN A 672 15.10 16.94 -7.62
CA GLN A 672 13.93 17.29 -6.83
C GLN A 672 12.72 17.66 -7.70
N THR A 673 12.91 18.54 -8.69
CA THR A 673 11.83 18.92 -9.60
C THR A 673 11.35 17.75 -10.43
N PHE A 674 12.28 16.92 -10.91
CA PHE A 674 11.94 15.72 -11.67
C PHE A 674 11.08 14.75 -10.86
N ASP A 675 11.45 14.50 -9.60
CA ASP A 675 10.71 13.62 -8.70
C ASP A 675 9.33 14.21 -8.34
N ALA A 676 9.25 15.53 -8.12
CA ALA A 676 7.97 16.21 -7.90
C ALA A 676 7.00 16.06 -9.09
N LEU A 677 7.50 16.16 -10.32
CA LEU A 677 6.69 15.95 -11.54
C LEU A 677 6.27 14.48 -11.73
N LEU A 678 7.12 13.52 -11.34
CA LEU A 678 6.79 12.09 -11.30
C LEU A 678 5.66 11.83 -10.29
N GLU A 679 5.80 12.33 -9.07
CA GLU A 679 4.80 12.15 -8.01
C GLU A 679 3.48 12.85 -8.34
N PHE A 680 3.53 14.07 -8.89
CA PHE A 680 2.33 14.74 -9.41
C PHE A 680 1.62 13.88 -10.45
N SER A 681 2.35 13.33 -11.42
CA SER A 681 1.77 12.44 -12.44
C SER A 681 1.13 11.18 -11.84
N LYS A 682 1.76 10.57 -10.82
CA LYS A 682 1.16 9.44 -10.08
C LYS A 682 -0.09 9.85 -9.32
N ALA A 683 -0.08 11.02 -8.67
CA ALA A 683 -1.23 11.58 -7.95
C ALA A 683 -2.42 11.84 -8.89
N LEU A 684 -2.18 12.15 -10.17
CA LEU A 684 -3.20 12.25 -11.21
C LEU A 684 -3.80 10.89 -11.65
N GLY A 685 -3.34 9.77 -11.06
CA GLY A 685 -3.70 8.42 -11.49
C GLY A 685 -3.07 8.03 -12.84
N LYS A 686 -2.03 8.75 -13.28
CA LYS A 686 -1.27 8.45 -14.48
C LYS A 686 -0.09 7.52 -14.18
N HIS A 687 0.43 6.93 -15.22
CA HIS A 687 1.62 6.08 -15.20
C HIS A 687 2.74 6.91 -15.83
N PRO A 688 3.57 7.59 -15.04
CA PRO A 688 4.67 8.36 -15.59
C PRO A 688 5.79 7.47 -16.10
N VAL A 689 6.48 7.91 -17.14
CA VAL A 689 7.75 7.33 -17.60
C VAL A 689 8.83 8.39 -17.65
N SER A 690 10.02 8.03 -17.17
CA SER A 690 11.19 8.91 -17.10
C SER A 690 11.84 9.08 -18.48
N CYS A 691 11.91 10.32 -18.97
CA CYS A 691 12.46 10.66 -20.27
C CYS A 691 13.64 11.61 -20.12
N LYS A 692 14.68 11.41 -20.94
CA LYS A 692 15.67 12.46 -21.20
C LYS A 692 15.09 13.43 -22.22
N ASP A 693 15.57 14.67 -22.20
CA ASP A 693 15.19 15.68 -23.17
C ASP A 693 15.82 15.40 -24.54
N THR A 694 15.12 14.60 -25.33
CA THR A 694 15.46 14.26 -26.71
C THR A 694 14.28 14.62 -27.62
N PRO A 695 14.50 14.95 -28.91
CA PRO A 695 13.41 15.26 -29.83
C PRO A 695 12.33 14.17 -29.84
N GLY A 696 11.08 14.52 -29.53
CA GLY A 696 9.98 13.55 -29.45
C GLY A 696 10.04 12.54 -28.30
N PHE A 697 10.91 12.76 -27.31
CA PHE A 697 11.02 11.97 -26.07
C PHE A 697 11.17 10.47 -26.33
N ILE A 698 10.27 9.62 -25.80
CA ILE A 698 10.29 8.17 -26.05
C ILE A 698 9.25 7.83 -27.12
N VAL A 699 7.98 8.18 -26.88
CA VAL A 699 6.87 7.71 -27.72
C VAL A 699 6.97 8.27 -29.12
N ASN A 700 7.09 9.58 -29.30
CA ASN A 700 7.13 10.15 -30.65
C ASN A 700 8.43 9.76 -31.37
N ARG A 701 9.56 9.68 -30.64
CA ARG A 701 10.86 9.24 -31.18
C ARG A 701 10.82 7.83 -31.77
N LEU A 702 9.97 6.95 -31.25
CA LEU A 702 9.71 5.61 -31.80
C LEU A 702 8.57 5.59 -32.81
N LEU A 703 7.47 6.29 -32.50
CA LEU A 703 6.21 6.21 -33.23
C LEU A 703 6.27 6.89 -34.59
N VAL A 704 6.83 8.10 -34.68
CA VAL A 704 6.87 8.86 -35.93
C VAL A 704 7.73 8.13 -36.98
N PRO A 705 8.97 7.70 -36.70
CA PRO A 705 9.75 6.95 -37.68
C PRO A 705 9.10 5.63 -38.09
N TYR A 706 8.42 4.94 -37.15
CA TYR A 706 7.64 3.73 -37.46
C TYR A 706 6.51 4.02 -38.47
N MET A 707 5.72 5.07 -38.23
CA MET A 707 4.64 5.45 -39.15
C MET A 707 5.20 5.86 -40.51
N LEU A 708 6.30 6.62 -40.54
CA LEU A 708 6.96 7.02 -41.77
C LEU A 708 7.53 5.82 -42.53
N GLU A 709 8.07 4.82 -41.83
CA GLU A 709 8.55 3.61 -42.48
C GLU A 709 7.41 2.78 -43.07
N ALA A 710 6.24 2.75 -42.45
CA ALA A 710 5.05 2.16 -43.05
C ALA A 710 4.67 2.87 -44.36
N VAL A 711 4.72 4.21 -44.39
CA VAL A 711 4.51 5.00 -45.61
C VAL A 711 5.54 4.66 -46.68
N ARG A 712 6.83 4.59 -46.32
CA ARG A 712 7.90 4.25 -47.27
C ARG A 712 7.82 2.81 -47.78
N LEU A 713 7.36 1.87 -46.95
CA LEU A 713 7.11 0.48 -47.34
C LEU A 713 6.02 0.41 -48.42
N HIS A 714 4.98 1.22 -48.27
CA HIS A 714 3.93 1.38 -49.27
C HIS A 714 4.45 2.09 -50.55
N GLU A 715 5.26 3.14 -50.42
CA GLU A 715 5.88 3.84 -51.56
C GLU A 715 6.74 2.91 -52.42
N ARG A 716 7.44 1.95 -51.79
CA ARG A 716 8.24 0.93 -52.49
C ARG A 716 7.41 -0.23 -53.06
N GLY A 717 6.09 -0.25 -52.84
CA GLY A 717 5.19 -1.28 -53.35
C GLY A 717 5.29 -2.63 -52.62
N HIS A 718 5.85 -2.66 -51.40
CA HIS A 718 6.00 -3.90 -50.64
C HIS A 718 4.66 -4.35 -49.98
N GLY A 719 3.67 -3.46 -49.90
CA GLY A 719 2.34 -3.76 -49.35
C GLY A 719 1.33 -2.64 -49.60
N SER A 720 0.04 -2.99 -49.64
CA SER A 720 -1.06 -2.02 -49.65
C SER A 720 -1.20 -1.36 -48.27
N LYS A 721 -1.86 -0.19 -48.19
CA LYS A 721 -2.06 0.52 -46.91
C LYS A 721 -2.86 -0.37 -45.94
N GLU A 722 -3.87 -1.02 -46.51
CA GLU A 722 -4.80 -1.92 -45.84
C GLU A 722 -4.09 -3.16 -45.28
N ASP A 723 -3.25 -3.81 -46.10
CA ASP A 723 -2.50 -5.00 -45.67
C ASP A 723 -1.47 -4.65 -44.59
N ILE A 724 -0.80 -3.50 -44.70
CA ILE A 724 0.14 -3.02 -43.69
C ILE A 724 -0.59 -2.77 -42.36
N ASP A 725 -1.73 -2.07 -42.40
CA ASP A 725 -2.55 -1.84 -41.20
C ASP A 725 -3.04 -3.14 -40.57
N VAL A 726 -3.51 -4.10 -41.37
CA VAL A 726 -3.94 -5.43 -40.90
C VAL A 726 -2.78 -6.19 -40.28
N ALA A 727 -1.61 -6.20 -40.93
CA ALA A 727 -0.41 -6.86 -40.42
C ALA A 727 0.02 -6.29 -39.07
N MET A 728 -0.01 -4.97 -38.90
CA MET A 728 0.37 -4.34 -37.63
C MET A 728 -0.68 -4.55 -36.53
N LYS A 729 -1.97 -4.59 -36.88
CA LYS A 729 -3.05 -4.87 -35.93
C LYS A 729 -3.05 -6.32 -35.45
N LEU A 730 -3.01 -7.28 -36.39
CA LEU A 730 -3.15 -8.70 -36.07
C LEU A 730 -1.82 -9.39 -35.76
N GLY A 731 -0.73 -8.95 -36.37
CA GLY A 731 0.61 -9.52 -36.18
C GLY A 731 1.36 -8.92 -35.00
N ALA A 732 1.49 -7.58 -34.96
CA ALA A 732 2.21 -6.88 -33.90
C ALA A 732 1.32 -6.47 -32.71
N GLY A 733 -0.01 -6.64 -32.83
CA GLY A 733 -0.95 -6.41 -31.74
C GLY A 733 -1.28 -4.93 -31.48
N TYR A 734 -1.02 -4.03 -32.43
CA TYR A 734 -1.39 -2.63 -32.28
C TYR A 734 -2.91 -2.44 -32.32
N PRO A 735 -3.48 -1.51 -31.54
CA PRO A 735 -4.92 -1.24 -31.54
C PRO A 735 -5.40 -0.57 -32.84
N MET A 736 -4.49 0.06 -33.59
CA MET A 736 -4.75 0.79 -34.82
C MET A 736 -3.55 0.61 -35.76
N GLY A 737 -3.81 0.50 -37.06
CA GLY A 737 -2.74 0.43 -38.05
C GLY A 737 -2.01 1.77 -38.22
N PRO A 738 -0.77 1.79 -38.73
CA PRO A 738 0.01 3.02 -38.92
C PRO A 738 -0.66 4.04 -39.84
N PHE A 739 -1.35 3.63 -40.91
CA PHE A 739 -2.05 4.58 -41.80
C PHE A 739 -3.34 5.11 -41.16
N GLU A 740 -4.12 4.24 -40.51
CA GLU A 740 -5.27 4.66 -39.70
C GLU A 740 -4.86 5.66 -38.61
N LEU A 741 -3.71 5.44 -37.96
CA LEU A 741 -3.17 6.30 -36.92
C LEU A 741 -2.66 7.63 -37.49
N LEU A 742 -1.96 7.62 -38.61
CA LEU A 742 -1.53 8.83 -39.32
C LEU A 742 -2.74 9.73 -39.66
N ASP A 743 -3.82 9.15 -40.18
CA ASP A 743 -5.05 9.88 -40.47
C ASP A 743 -5.76 10.39 -39.21
N TYR A 744 -5.64 9.67 -38.09
CA TYR A 744 -6.21 10.09 -36.81
C TYR A 744 -5.42 11.25 -36.17
N VAL A 745 -4.09 11.19 -36.20
CA VAL A 745 -3.19 12.22 -35.67
C VAL A 745 -3.25 13.49 -36.53
N GLY A 746 -3.26 13.32 -37.85
CA GLY A 746 -3.17 14.40 -38.83
C GLY A 746 -1.85 14.33 -39.61
N LEU A 747 -1.97 14.35 -40.93
CA LEU A 747 -0.82 14.20 -41.83
C LEU A 747 0.11 15.42 -41.80
N ASP A 748 -0.44 16.62 -41.67
CA ASP A 748 0.30 17.86 -41.50
C ASP A 748 1.06 17.92 -40.19
N THR A 749 0.49 17.42 -39.09
CA THR A 749 1.20 17.34 -37.80
C THR A 749 2.38 16.37 -37.88
N SER A 750 2.18 15.19 -38.48
CA SER A 750 3.27 14.23 -38.68
C SER A 750 4.35 14.78 -39.61
N LYS A 751 3.95 15.51 -40.66
CA LYS A 751 4.87 16.21 -41.57
C LYS A 751 5.67 17.30 -40.84
N PHE A 752 5.01 18.14 -40.06
CA PHE A 752 5.67 19.20 -39.29
C PHE A 752 6.76 18.64 -38.37
N ILE A 753 6.48 17.53 -37.68
CA ILE A 753 7.45 16.88 -36.80
C ILE A 753 8.64 16.31 -37.59
N ILE A 754 8.39 15.56 -38.68
CA ILE A 754 9.47 14.91 -39.44
C ILE A 754 10.35 15.93 -40.15
N ASP A 755 9.76 17.00 -40.71
CA ASP A 755 10.53 18.08 -41.35
C ASP A 755 11.43 18.78 -40.33
N GLY A 756 10.90 19.09 -39.14
CA GLY A 756 11.68 19.72 -38.07
C GLY A 756 12.82 18.84 -37.55
N TRP A 757 12.65 17.51 -37.53
CA TRP A 757 13.73 16.58 -37.19
C TRP A 757 14.74 16.42 -38.31
N HIS A 758 14.29 16.40 -39.56
CA HIS A 758 15.17 16.33 -40.73
C HIS A 758 16.03 17.59 -40.87
N GLU A 759 15.48 18.77 -40.60
CA GLU A 759 16.25 20.02 -40.61
C GLU A 759 17.38 20.00 -39.57
N LYS A 760 17.13 19.42 -38.39
CA LYS A 760 18.11 19.31 -37.30
C LYS A 760 19.13 18.18 -37.49
N ASP A 761 18.75 17.09 -38.16
CA ASP A 761 19.60 15.91 -38.39
C ASP A 761 19.34 15.33 -39.81
N PRO A 762 19.84 16.01 -40.86
CA PRO A 762 19.49 15.68 -42.26
C PRO A 762 19.98 14.32 -42.72
N ASP A 763 21.11 13.86 -42.18
CA ASP A 763 21.76 12.61 -42.59
C ASP A 763 21.11 11.37 -41.95
N ASN A 764 20.15 11.56 -41.04
CA ASN A 764 19.47 10.44 -40.39
C ASN A 764 18.39 9.84 -41.29
N PRO A 765 18.56 8.59 -41.77
CA PRO A 765 17.63 7.99 -42.72
C PRO A 765 16.22 7.81 -42.14
N LEU A 766 16.08 7.73 -40.81
CA LEU A 766 14.78 7.64 -40.15
C LEU A 766 13.96 8.93 -40.32
N PHE A 767 14.63 10.07 -40.47
CA PHE A 767 14.00 11.39 -40.58
C PHE A 767 13.80 11.86 -42.01
N ALA A 768 14.19 11.06 -43.01
CA ALA A 768 14.03 11.43 -44.41
C ALA A 768 12.55 11.74 -44.74
N PRO A 769 12.22 12.89 -45.34
CA PRO A 769 10.84 13.24 -45.66
C PRO A 769 10.23 12.25 -46.67
N SER A 770 8.90 12.05 -46.59
CA SER A 770 8.16 11.18 -47.52
C SER A 770 7.52 11.98 -48.65
N PRO A 771 7.81 11.66 -49.94
CA PRO A 771 7.14 12.29 -51.08
C PRO A 771 5.62 12.12 -51.06
N LEU A 772 5.12 10.94 -50.67
CA LEU A 772 3.68 10.67 -50.59
C LEU A 772 3.01 11.50 -49.49
N LEU A 773 3.63 11.61 -48.32
CA LEU A 773 3.13 12.45 -47.24
C LEU A 773 3.09 13.92 -47.66
N ASN A 774 4.16 14.41 -48.30
CA ASN A 774 4.23 15.78 -48.83
C ASN A 774 3.11 16.06 -49.83
N LYS A 775 2.85 15.12 -50.74
CA LYS A 775 1.77 15.24 -51.73
C LYS A 775 0.39 15.33 -51.06
N LEU A 776 0.08 14.44 -50.13
CA LEU A 776 -1.23 14.42 -49.46
C LEU A 776 -1.48 15.71 -48.64
N VAL A 777 -0.45 16.19 -47.94
CA VAL A 777 -0.56 17.46 -47.20
C VAL A 777 -0.75 18.65 -48.14
N ALA A 778 -0.02 18.70 -49.27
CA ALA A 778 -0.18 19.76 -50.28
C ALA A 778 -1.57 19.74 -50.94
N GLU A 779 -2.19 18.57 -51.07
CA GLU A 779 -3.57 18.40 -51.56
C GLU A 779 -4.65 18.74 -50.49
N GLY A 780 -4.26 19.11 -49.26
CA GLY A 780 -5.18 19.39 -48.17
C GLY A 780 -5.85 18.14 -47.57
N LYS A 781 -5.33 16.95 -47.87
CA LYS A 781 -5.81 15.66 -47.36
C LYS A 781 -5.12 15.35 -46.05
N LEU A 782 -5.64 15.88 -44.94
CA LEU A 782 -5.00 15.83 -43.63
C LEU A 782 -5.52 14.70 -42.73
N GLY A 783 -6.29 13.75 -43.27
CA GLY A 783 -6.88 12.64 -42.53
C GLY A 783 -8.28 12.96 -42.00
N LYS A 784 -8.60 12.49 -40.79
CA LYS A 784 -9.96 12.59 -40.22
C LYS A 784 -10.47 14.03 -40.11
N LYS A 785 -9.59 14.99 -39.88
CA LYS A 785 -9.98 16.39 -39.70
C LYS A 785 -10.44 17.09 -40.98
N THR A 786 -10.08 16.56 -42.16
CA THR A 786 -10.53 17.05 -43.47
C THR A 786 -11.41 16.04 -44.21
N GLY A 787 -11.76 14.91 -43.57
CA GLY A 787 -12.55 13.84 -44.16
C GLY A 787 -11.79 12.93 -45.14
N GLU A 788 -10.53 13.22 -45.44
CA GLU A 788 -9.71 12.43 -46.36
C GLU A 788 -8.21 12.58 -46.04
N GLY A 789 -7.49 11.46 -46.04
CA GLY A 789 -6.04 11.36 -45.89
C GLY A 789 -5.51 10.18 -46.71
N PHE A 790 -4.91 9.19 -46.05
CA PHE A 790 -4.65 7.89 -46.66
C PHE A 790 -5.93 7.11 -46.93
N TYR A 791 -6.95 7.30 -46.09
CA TYR A 791 -8.29 6.77 -46.24
C TYR A 791 -9.33 7.89 -46.37
N LYS A 792 -10.51 7.55 -46.91
CA LYS A 792 -11.70 8.41 -46.88
C LYS A 792 -12.47 8.18 -45.59
N HIS A 793 -12.78 9.26 -44.89
CA HIS A 793 -13.53 9.25 -43.63
C HIS A 793 -14.91 9.88 -43.84
N LYS A 794 -15.92 9.28 -43.22
CA LYS A 794 -17.31 9.76 -43.30
C LYS A 794 -17.61 10.81 -42.25
#